data_AF-A0A024S4A7-F1
#
_entry.id   AF-A0A024S4A7-F1
#
_cell.length_a   1.000
_cell.length_b   1.000
_cell.length_c   1.000
_cell.angle_alpha   90.00
_cell.angle_beta   90.00
_cell.angle_gamma   90.00
#
_symmetry.space_group_name_H-M   'P 1'
#
loop_
_entity.id
_entity.type
_entity.pdbx_description
1 polymer ?
#
loop_
_entity_poly.entity_id
_entity_poly.type
_entity_poly.pdbx_seq_one_letter_code
_entity_poly.pdbx_strand_id
1 'polypeptide(L)'
;MSSHTSSGVRVEDALDLGSDKASLEQRIELVWEDMRLIPTTPPPAEHDKGYPGNSEDDDDDDDDSDDFATVSVEMDEAEPADIIVDCPLWRDLPDGLMDNLLASARDAINHFELLKKVLDDLFTCKIPPGIADECNARRIVSTAADTLCRLPGCSTQLFDDTDLFYASNGDQAASQGEYLVSMPPSTSQRQDHHSTRGWASYKVTTRFDNNTIRLALLVAYLDQTTHPAASNAMQGYVNLLSRLLESLSKSHQSFDFETSSSHQPTAYRITMAYLWTAWQRSLLLFSYYVFGTRLLQQVNACFLNSRPFQDTPVDPDIDFSALGTSLQSDAQGARLGCDYVCRYSFELLRSSALSGTQDYRTLFSRFNELFAARDARCRQASNGTWTPCDGKSWKTCGRFFGLEIPDQSAHDISCKRNTCSQLPWDEESYRGVQGPRSISLSSTPKGGPLKYRKASGRTLAVSHVWSHGQGGNPDQGFNECLHDRYAAIARRLGCDSYWIDAACIPSDAQLRSAAIKTINPIFRNSRATLICDKDIMQVDVVVADDTPSSIARLEVLISVLLLSDWNVRGWTMLEVVRGSRAVHLLCKGNRPVPLRDVLALLYKNGSIDLCALLIGSPQLMPPGSKLRAPGIETASVMLSRRYASRPGDDVIIWSLLCGDDQPHQSPTALWKSRQGTWVKTGFLMSSCDRIADAPRGYGWAPATPQVLGPYTSSRTSDAPLFWPYDGSGTDAARIMTLGTGKATTTCLRGKWLAHVYSPSDEPLVDDPTGSSCWQRAELLLSLEGYARVLFLRPLFVESVESGWTPELSAPFTAAQNQDEGELVAVAVCATNEDHAQHVDMAYPEEYTGLYELEPECWEWKGVCWCTSADVASRLRFKTRQVRIV
;
A
#
# COMPACT_ATOMS: atom_id res chain seq x y z
N MET A 1 11.42 -39.95 34.50
CA MET A 1 10.63 -39.30 35.57
C MET A 1 11.30 -37.98 35.89
N SER A 2 10.49 -36.90 35.91
CA SER A 2 10.79 -35.49 36.26
C SER A 2 11.82 -34.78 35.36
N SER A 3 11.46 -34.11 34.26
CA SER A 3 10.80 -32.79 34.11
C SER A 3 11.58 -31.61 34.69
N HIS A 4 12.39 -30.96 33.86
CA HIS A 4 12.82 -29.57 34.02
C HIS A 4 12.49 -28.80 32.74
N THR A 5 11.34 -28.13 32.76
CA THR A 5 10.96 -27.08 31.82
C THR A 5 11.51 -25.75 32.32
N SER A 6 12.45 -25.20 31.58
CA SER A 6 12.92 -23.82 31.70
C SER A 6 11.85 -22.90 31.08
N SER A 7 11.09 -22.20 31.91
CA SER A 7 10.20 -21.12 31.49
C SER A 7 11.03 -19.85 31.32
N GLY A 8 11.28 -19.47 30.07
CA GLY A 8 11.85 -18.18 29.72
C GLY A 8 10.92 -17.04 30.14
N VAL A 9 11.50 -16.05 30.81
CA VAL A 9 10.86 -14.80 31.23
C VAL A 9 10.40 -14.05 29.98
N ARG A 10 9.08 -13.92 29.83
CA ARG A 10 8.47 -12.96 28.90
C ARG A 10 8.49 -11.58 29.53
N VAL A 11 8.92 -10.59 28.76
CA VAL A 11 8.60 -9.18 29.02
C VAL A 11 7.23 -8.96 28.41
N GLU A 12 6.18 -9.11 29.23
CA GLU A 12 4.77 -8.86 28.87
C GLU A 12 4.39 -7.41 29.23
N ASP A 13 3.86 -6.71 28.21
CA ASP A 13 2.69 -5.83 28.21
C ASP A 13 2.64 -4.59 29.13
N ALA A 14 2.93 -3.44 28.53
CA ALA A 14 2.62 -2.12 29.07
C ALA A 14 1.17 -1.69 28.71
N LEU A 15 0.24 -2.12 29.56
CA LEU A 15 -0.89 -1.40 30.17
C LEU A 15 -1.64 -0.31 29.36
N ASP A 16 -2.63 -0.72 28.58
CA ASP A 16 -4.06 -0.46 28.91
C ASP A 16 -4.85 -1.73 29.24
N LEU A 17 -4.17 -2.88 29.30
CA LEU A 17 -4.70 -4.20 29.66
C LEU A 17 -4.76 -4.44 31.19
N GLY A 18 -4.73 -3.36 31.98
CA GLY A 18 -4.82 -3.40 33.44
C GLY A 18 -6.26 -3.35 33.97
N SER A 19 -7.25 -3.21 33.09
CA SER A 19 -8.65 -3.44 33.43
C SER A 19 -9.01 -4.88 33.04
N ASP A 20 -9.75 -5.57 33.90
CA ASP A 20 -10.39 -6.85 33.57
C ASP A 20 -11.05 -6.74 32.19
N LYS A 21 -10.97 -7.76 31.33
CA LYS A 21 -11.66 -7.78 30.02
C LYS A 21 -13.14 -7.35 30.17
N ALA A 22 -13.75 -7.68 31.31
CA ALA A 22 -15.07 -7.24 31.70
C ALA A 22 -15.24 -5.70 31.75
N SER A 23 -14.23 -4.94 32.18
CA SER A 23 -14.25 -3.48 32.23
C SER A 23 -14.09 -2.84 30.84
N LEU A 24 -13.35 -3.45 29.92
CA LEU A 24 -13.32 -3.00 28.53
C LEU A 24 -14.65 -3.28 27.83
N GLU A 25 -15.23 -4.46 28.01
CA GLU A 25 -16.54 -4.82 27.47
C GLU A 25 -17.63 -3.85 27.95
N GLN A 26 -17.67 -3.50 29.24
CA GLN A 26 -18.60 -2.49 29.76
C GLN A 26 -18.47 -1.13 29.06
N ARG A 27 -17.25 -0.68 28.74
CA ARG A 27 -17.05 0.57 28.00
C ARG A 27 -17.53 0.44 26.56
N ILE A 28 -17.31 -0.71 25.92
CA ILE A 28 -17.78 -1.00 24.56
C ILE A 28 -19.31 -1.03 24.52
N GLU A 29 -19.96 -1.62 25.52
CA GLU A 29 -21.43 -1.64 25.65
C GLU A 29 -22.00 -0.21 25.71
N LEU A 30 -21.38 0.70 26.48
CA LEU A 30 -21.83 2.09 26.56
C LEU A 30 -21.75 2.81 25.20
N VAL A 31 -20.66 2.58 24.44
CA VAL A 31 -20.51 3.15 23.09
C VAL A 31 -21.48 2.50 22.11
N TRP A 32 -21.73 1.20 22.23
CA TRP A 32 -22.72 0.48 21.42
C TRP A 32 -24.13 1.04 21.62
N GLU A 33 -24.54 1.30 22.88
CA GLU A 33 -25.85 1.90 23.15
C GLU A 33 -25.98 3.32 22.59
N ASP A 34 -24.89 4.12 22.59
CA ASP A 34 -24.87 5.40 21.85
C ASP A 34 -25.01 5.19 20.33
N MET A 35 -24.40 4.16 19.75
CA MET A 35 -24.52 3.86 18.32
C MET A 35 -25.91 3.37 17.89
N ARG A 36 -26.82 3.00 18.79
CA ARG A 36 -28.15 2.50 18.40
C ARG A 36 -29.08 3.64 18.00
N LEU A 37 -29.72 3.53 16.83
CA LEU A 37 -30.84 4.40 16.45
C LEU A 37 -32.03 4.11 17.36
N ILE A 38 -32.38 5.06 18.22
CA ILE A 38 -33.64 5.03 18.97
C ILE A 38 -34.73 5.50 18.00
N PRO A 39 -35.78 4.69 17.73
CA PRO A 39 -36.91 5.15 16.93
C PRO A 39 -37.51 6.38 17.60
N THR A 40 -37.38 7.55 16.98
CA THR A 40 -38.16 8.72 17.40
C THR A 40 -39.62 8.42 17.06
N THR A 41 -40.49 8.45 18.07
CA THR A 41 -41.95 8.45 17.87
C THR A 41 -42.31 9.48 16.79
N PRO A 42 -43.09 9.12 15.76
CA PRO A 42 -43.49 10.09 14.74
C PRO A 42 -44.27 11.22 15.43
N PRO A 43 -44.09 12.49 15.01
CA PRO A 43 -44.89 13.58 15.56
C PRO A 43 -46.38 13.31 15.27
N PRO A 44 -47.29 13.69 16.17
CA PRO A 44 -48.72 13.51 15.94
C PRO A 44 -49.11 14.32 14.70
N ALA A 45 -49.78 13.66 13.75
CA ALA A 45 -50.27 14.27 12.53
C ALA A 45 -51.08 15.54 12.87
N GLU A 46 -50.54 16.70 12.54
CA GLU A 46 -51.31 17.93 12.56
C GLU A 46 -52.34 17.85 11.43
N HIS A 47 -53.61 17.76 11.84
CA HIS A 47 -54.75 17.96 10.97
C HIS A 47 -54.66 19.35 10.35
N ASP A 48 -54.25 19.41 9.09
CA ASP A 48 -54.25 20.64 8.31
C ASP A 48 -55.70 21.11 8.11
N LYS A 49 -56.03 22.23 8.76
CA LYS A 49 -57.31 22.93 8.61
C LYS A 49 -57.18 23.83 7.39
N GLY A 50 -57.94 23.48 6.36
CA GLY A 50 -57.92 24.18 5.09
C GLY A 50 -58.21 25.68 5.15
N TYR A 51 -57.81 26.35 4.08
CA TYR A 51 -58.40 27.60 3.61
C TYR A 51 -58.62 27.52 2.09
N PRO A 52 -59.70 28.12 1.56
CA PRO A 52 -60.18 27.89 0.20
C PRO A 52 -59.78 29.00 -0.78
N GLY A 53 -59.70 28.62 -2.06
CA GLY A 53 -60.21 29.40 -3.20
C GLY A 53 -59.30 30.49 -3.79
N ASN A 54 -58.91 30.29 -5.06
CA ASN A 54 -59.33 31.15 -6.18
C ASN A 54 -58.85 30.60 -7.54
N SER A 55 -59.78 29.97 -8.25
CA SER A 55 -60.33 30.33 -9.58
C SER A 55 -59.45 30.78 -10.76
N GLU A 56 -59.91 30.31 -11.94
CA GLU A 56 -59.78 30.79 -13.33
C GLU A 56 -58.64 30.12 -14.15
N ASP A 57 -58.95 29.09 -14.94
CA ASP A 57 -59.37 29.09 -16.38
C ASP A 57 -58.11 28.87 -17.25
N ASP A 58 -57.97 27.82 -18.08
CA ASP A 58 -58.65 27.63 -19.36
C ASP A 58 -58.63 26.15 -19.82
N ASP A 59 -59.67 25.83 -20.59
CA ASP A 59 -60.02 24.58 -21.26
C ASP A 59 -59.11 24.20 -22.46
N ASP A 60 -58.96 22.89 -22.72
CA ASP A 60 -59.40 22.21 -23.97
C ASP A 60 -58.65 20.87 -24.19
N ASP A 61 -59.36 19.79 -23.88
CA ASP A 61 -59.57 18.52 -24.60
C ASP A 61 -58.51 17.95 -25.57
N ASP A 62 -58.06 16.71 -25.31
CA ASP A 62 -58.53 15.55 -26.11
C ASP A 62 -58.12 14.18 -25.51
N ASP A 63 -59.18 13.42 -25.23
CA ASP A 63 -59.43 11.98 -25.04
C ASP A 63 -58.33 10.95 -25.44
N ASP A 64 -58.08 10.00 -24.54
CA ASP A 64 -58.38 8.58 -24.81
C ASP A 64 -58.35 7.75 -23.50
N SER A 65 -59.46 7.05 -23.29
CA SER A 65 -59.85 6.22 -22.15
C SER A 65 -59.00 4.97 -21.93
N ASP A 66 -58.78 4.57 -20.67
CA ASP A 66 -59.15 3.21 -20.21
C ASP A 66 -59.14 3.04 -18.68
N ASP A 67 -60.21 2.39 -18.22
CA ASP A 67 -60.60 1.83 -16.91
C ASP A 67 -59.64 1.89 -15.70
N PHE A 68 -60.13 2.58 -14.66
CA PHE A 68 -59.62 2.54 -13.29
C PHE A 68 -60.16 1.29 -12.55
N ALA A 69 -59.38 0.19 -12.56
CA ALA A 69 -59.57 -0.90 -11.62
C ALA A 69 -58.73 -0.66 -10.35
N THR A 70 -59.38 -0.79 -9.21
CA THR A 70 -58.90 -0.53 -7.85
C THR A 70 -57.62 -1.30 -7.52
N VAL A 71 -56.48 -0.60 -7.43
CA VAL A 71 -55.27 -1.16 -6.79
C VAL A 71 -55.32 -0.76 -5.31
N SER A 72 -55.62 -1.75 -4.48
CA SER A 72 -55.30 -1.72 -3.06
C SER A 72 -53.83 -1.38 -2.89
N VAL A 73 -53.54 -0.21 -2.32
CA VAL A 73 -52.21 0.15 -1.84
C VAL A 73 -51.93 -0.76 -0.65
N GLU A 74 -51.35 -1.93 -0.94
CA GLU A 74 -50.55 -2.62 0.05
C GLU A 74 -49.46 -1.63 0.47
N MET A 75 -49.40 -1.36 1.77
CA MET A 75 -48.34 -0.57 2.37
C MET A 75 -47.01 -1.20 1.96
N ASP A 76 -46.27 -0.50 1.12
CA ASP A 76 -44.90 -0.87 0.79
C ASP A 76 -44.15 -1.15 2.10
N GLU A 77 -43.60 -2.37 2.17
CA GLU A 77 -42.69 -2.78 3.23
C GLU A 77 -41.59 -1.72 3.35
N ALA A 78 -41.41 -1.19 4.57
CA ALA A 78 -40.41 -0.19 4.88
C ALA A 78 -39.04 -0.56 4.27
N GLU A 79 -38.46 0.37 3.52
CA GLU A 79 -37.10 0.24 3.00
C GLU A 79 -36.15 -0.26 4.11
N PRO A 80 -35.24 -1.22 3.83
CA PRO A 80 -34.29 -1.67 4.84
C PRO A 80 -33.39 -0.49 5.22
N ALA A 81 -33.54 -0.03 6.46
CA ALA A 81 -32.79 1.08 7.04
C ALA A 81 -31.28 0.88 6.85
N ASP A 82 -30.64 1.79 6.11
CA ASP A 82 -29.20 1.81 5.90
C ASP A 82 -28.49 2.36 7.15
N ILE A 83 -27.23 1.98 7.37
CA ILE A 83 -26.44 2.57 8.48
C ILE A 83 -26.21 4.06 8.23
N ILE A 84 -26.35 4.87 9.27
CA ILE A 84 -26.03 6.30 9.18
C ILE A 84 -24.62 6.47 9.74
N VAL A 85 -23.65 6.72 8.86
CA VAL A 85 -22.25 6.94 9.23
C VAL A 85 -21.78 8.23 8.59
N ASP A 86 -21.17 9.10 9.40
CA ASP A 86 -20.74 10.41 8.94
C ASP A 86 -19.40 10.82 9.56
N CYS A 87 -18.61 11.52 8.75
CA CYS A 87 -17.34 12.12 9.12
C CYS A 87 -17.33 13.52 8.49
N PRO A 88 -17.20 14.60 9.29
CA PRO A 88 -17.24 15.96 8.78
C PRO A 88 -16.09 16.21 7.80
N LEU A 89 -16.36 17.04 6.80
CA LEU A 89 -15.32 17.52 5.90
C LEU A 89 -14.43 18.52 6.63
N TRP A 90 -13.20 18.68 6.17
CA TRP A 90 -12.23 19.60 6.77
C TRP A 90 -12.76 21.04 6.92
N ARG A 91 -13.52 21.52 5.94
CA ARG A 91 -14.11 22.87 5.93
C ARG A 91 -15.28 23.05 6.91
N ASP A 92 -15.84 21.95 7.40
CA ASP A 92 -17.01 21.92 8.29
C ASP A 92 -16.60 21.65 9.74
N LEU A 93 -15.30 21.65 10.04
CA LEU A 93 -14.79 21.46 11.41
C LEU A 93 -15.12 22.67 12.30
N PRO A 94 -15.36 22.46 13.61
CA PRO A 94 -15.61 23.56 14.53
C PRO A 94 -14.43 24.54 14.62
N ASP A 95 -14.74 25.85 14.60
CA ASP A 95 -13.77 26.89 14.89
C ASP A 95 -13.12 26.67 16.27
N GLY A 96 -11.79 26.74 16.34
CA GLY A 96 -11.04 26.55 17.59
C GLY A 96 -10.89 25.11 18.06
N LEU A 97 -11.21 24.09 17.24
CA LEU A 97 -10.99 22.67 17.55
C LEU A 97 -9.57 22.39 18.10
N MET A 98 -8.55 22.94 17.44
CA MET A 98 -7.14 22.78 17.84
C MET A 98 -6.83 23.43 19.19
N ASP A 99 -7.39 24.61 19.45
CA ASP A 99 -7.23 25.31 20.73
C ASP A 99 -7.89 24.52 21.87
N ASN A 100 -9.05 23.91 21.62
CA ASN A 100 -9.75 23.06 22.58
C ASN A 100 -8.94 21.78 22.90
N LEU A 101 -8.29 21.18 21.90
CA LEU A 101 -7.39 20.04 22.11
C LEU A 101 -6.18 20.43 22.97
N LEU A 102 -5.53 21.55 22.65
CA LEU A 102 -4.39 22.04 23.42
C LEU A 102 -4.78 22.46 24.84
N ALA A 103 -5.96 23.05 25.03
CA ALA A 103 -6.48 23.40 26.35
C ALA A 103 -6.76 22.14 27.18
N SER A 104 -7.37 21.12 26.58
CA SER A 104 -7.68 19.84 27.22
C SER A 104 -6.43 19.12 27.71
N ALA A 105 -5.34 19.15 26.94
CA ALA A 105 -4.07 18.51 27.30
C ALA A 105 -3.34 19.16 28.49
N ARG A 106 -3.71 20.38 28.90
CA ARG A 106 -3.11 21.08 30.06
C ARG A 106 -3.58 20.51 31.39
N ASP A 107 -4.73 19.83 31.45
CA ASP A 107 -5.24 19.19 32.67
C ASP A 107 -4.59 17.83 32.88
N ALA A 108 -3.54 17.76 33.69
CA ALA A 108 -2.81 16.52 33.94
C ALA A 108 -3.67 15.36 34.47
N ILE A 109 -4.76 15.64 35.18
CA ILE A 109 -5.63 14.62 35.77
C ILE A 109 -6.63 14.10 34.74
N ASN A 110 -7.34 15.02 34.07
CA ASN A 110 -8.49 14.71 33.21
C ASN A 110 -8.21 14.81 31.71
N HIS A 111 -6.99 15.13 31.27
CA HIS A 111 -6.63 15.36 29.87
C HIS A 111 -7.19 14.30 28.92
N PHE A 112 -7.10 13.01 29.28
CA PHE A 112 -7.57 11.94 28.40
C PHE A 112 -9.08 12.02 28.15
N GLU A 113 -9.89 12.21 29.20
CA GLU A 113 -11.35 12.31 29.05
C GLU A 113 -11.78 13.59 28.33
N LEU A 114 -11.05 14.70 28.54
CA LEU A 114 -11.29 15.96 27.84
C LEU A 114 -10.93 15.86 26.35
N LEU A 115 -9.75 15.30 26.02
CA LEU A 115 -9.32 15.07 24.65
C LEU A 115 -10.25 14.09 23.92
N LYS A 116 -10.69 13.03 24.60
CA LYS A 116 -11.71 12.10 24.12
C LYS A 116 -12.98 12.83 23.71
N LYS A 117 -13.54 13.64 24.62
CA LYS A 117 -14.75 14.41 24.37
C LYS A 117 -14.64 15.35 23.16
N VAL A 118 -13.47 15.95 22.92
CA VAL A 118 -13.26 16.83 21.76
C VAL A 118 -13.25 16.05 20.43
N LEU A 119 -12.78 14.79 20.42
CA LEU A 119 -12.76 13.96 19.21
C LEU A 119 -14.09 13.25 18.94
N ASP A 120 -14.94 13.05 19.96
CA ASP A 120 -16.15 12.22 19.88
C ASP A 120 -17.09 12.63 18.73
N ASP A 121 -17.15 13.91 18.38
CA ASP A 121 -18.06 14.44 17.34
C ASP A 121 -17.48 14.34 15.92
N LEU A 122 -16.22 13.93 15.77
CA LEU A 122 -15.55 13.85 14.46
C LEU A 122 -15.80 12.54 13.72
N PHE A 123 -16.50 11.58 14.33
CA PHE A 123 -16.95 10.36 13.67
C PHE A 123 -18.24 9.88 14.33
N THR A 124 -19.34 9.91 13.57
CA THR A 124 -20.65 9.46 14.07
C THR A 124 -21.09 8.22 13.32
N CYS A 125 -21.69 7.28 14.05
CA CYS A 125 -22.24 6.05 13.48
C CYS A 125 -23.49 5.67 14.26
N LYS A 126 -24.59 5.49 13.54
CA LYS A 126 -25.91 5.17 14.07
C LYS A 126 -26.47 3.97 13.31
N ILE A 127 -26.72 2.88 14.04
CA ILE A 127 -27.09 1.57 13.53
C ILE A 127 -28.60 1.34 13.74
N PRO A 128 -29.34 0.93 12.70
CA PRO A 128 -30.80 0.76 12.78
C PRO A 128 -31.26 -0.31 13.78
N PRO A 129 -32.52 -0.21 14.28
CA PRO A 129 -33.06 -1.16 15.25
C PRO A 129 -33.34 -2.57 14.69
N GLY A 130 -33.16 -2.82 13.38
CA GLY A 130 -33.50 -4.10 12.73
C GLY A 130 -32.63 -5.31 13.12
N ILE A 131 -31.48 -5.10 13.77
CA ILE A 131 -30.52 -6.17 14.18
C ILE A 131 -30.44 -6.31 15.72
N ALA A 132 -31.23 -5.53 16.45
CA ALA A 132 -31.21 -5.34 17.89
C ALA A 132 -31.87 -6.47 18.72
N ASP A 133 -31.74 -7.74 18.34
CA ASP A 133 -31.89 -8.81 19.33
C ASP A 133 -30.68 -8.75 20.30
N GLU A 134 -30.91 -8.86 21.61
CA GLU A 134 -29.87 -8.78 22.64
C GLU A 134 -28.72 -9.77 22.37
N CYS A 135 -29.02 -10.94 21.78
CA CYS A 135 -28.03 -11.94 21.43
C CYS A 135 -27.04 -11.46 20.35
N ASN A 136 -27.51 -10.69 19.37
CA ASN A 136 -26.67 -10.13 18.31
C ASN A 136 -25.82 -8.97 18.84
N ALA A 137 -26.38 -8.11 19.70
CA ALA A 137 -25.65 -7.02 20.34
C ALA A 137 -24.47 -7.55 21.18
N ARG A 138 -24.69 -8.56 22.04
CA ARG A 138 -23.61 -9.17 22.83
C ARG A 138 -22.51 -9.78 21.95
N ARG A 139 -22.89 -10.40 20.83
CA ARG A 139 -21.92 -10.94 19.87
C ARG A 139 -21.07 -9.82 19.26
N ILE A 140 -21.69 -8.72 18.82
CA ILE A 140 -20.99 -7.58 18.22
C ILE A 140 -20.01 -6.95 19.23
N VAL A 141 -20.47 -6.69 20.46
CA VAL A 141 -19.64 -6.16 21.55
C VAL A 141 -18.46 -7.10 21.83
N SER A 142 -18.70 -8.40 21.96
CA SER A 142 -17.64 -9.38 22.20
C SER A 142 -16.64 -9.46 21.05
N THR A 143 -17.10 -9.38 19.80
CA THR A 143 -16.22 -9.37 18.61
C THR A 143 -15.40 -8.07 18.55
N ALA A 144 -15.99 -6.93 18.90
CA ALA A 144 -15.26 -5.66 18.97
C ALA A 144 -14.20 -5.68 20.09
N ALA A 145 -14.52 -6.25 21.25
CA ALA A 145 -13.56 -6.44 22.34
C ALA A 145 -12.38 -7.33 21.92
N ASP A 146 -12.65 -8.44 21.25
CA ASP A 146 -11.59 -9.32 20.69
C ASP A 146 -10.73 -8.57 19.67
N THR A 147 -11.36 -7.80 18.78
CA THR A 147 -10.67 -6.97 17.77
C THR A 147 -9.74 -5.94 18.43
N LEU A 148 -10.21 -5.23 19.46
CA LEU A 148 -9.41 -4.23 20.17
C LEU A 148 -8.24 -4.86 20.94
N CYS A 149 -8.43 -6.04 21.54
CA CYS A 149 -7.36 -6.79 22.22
C CYS A 149 -6.24 -7.25 21.28
N ARG A 150 -6.48 -7.27 19.97
CA ARG A 150 -5.51 -7.66 18.92
C ARG A 150 -4.76 -6.48 18.30
N LEU A 151 -5.06 -5.25 18.72
CA LEU A 151 -4.27 -4.06 18.39
C LEU A 151 -3.00 -3.99 19.25
N PRO A 152 -1.93 -3.31 18.79
CA PRO A 152 -0.78 -3.02 19.64
C PRO A 152 -1.18 -2.28 20.92
N GLY A 153 -0.62 -2.70 22.06
CA GLY A 153 -0.97 -2.16 23.39
C GLY A 153 -0.64 -0.66 23.57
N CYS A 154 0.30 -0.13 22.80
CA CYS A 154 0.56 1.31 22.71
C CYS A 154 0.86 1.70 21.26
N SER A 155 0.69 2.97 20.88
CA SER A 155 1.16 3.49 19.59
C SER A 155 2.69 3.42 19.44
N THR A 156 3.19 3.56 18.22
CA THR A 156 4.64 3.69 17.99
C THR A 156 5.12 5.05 18.49
N GLN A 157 6.39 5.11 18.88
CA GLN A 157 6.98 6.32 19.46
C GLN A 157 7.25 7.37 18.37
N LEU A 158 6.77 8.60 18.57
CA LEU A 158 6.98 9.71 17.63
C LEU A 158 8.31 10.45 17.81
N PHE A 159 8.85 10.48 19.03
CA PHE A 159 10.02 11.29 19.38
C PHE A 159 11.19 10.40 19.82
N ASP A 160 12.42 10.72 19.41
CA ASP A 160 13.62 9.96 19.81
C ASP A 160 13.93 10.05 21.32
N ASP A 161 13.44 11.09 21.99
CA ASP A 161 13.59 11.25 23.44
C ASP A 161 12.53 10.42 24.18
N THR A 162 12.95 9.61 25.15
CA THR A 162 12.07 8.66 25.86
C THR A 162 11.02 9.34 26.74
N ASP A 163 11.18 10.65 26.99
CA ASP A 163 10.29 11.44 27.83
C ASP A 163 9.53 12.49 27.01
N LEU A 164 8.18 12.46 27.11
CA LEU A 164 7.33 13.58 26.65
C LEU A 164 7.64 14.88 27.42
N PHE A 165 8.45 14.82 28.47
CA PHE A 165 8.86 15.96 29.29
C PHE A 165 10.38 16.17 29.22
N TYR A 166 10.83 17.41 29.00
CA TYR A 166 12.21 17.77 29.31
C TYR A 166 12.39 17.76 30.84
N ALA A 167 13.45 17.12 31.32
CA ALA A 167 13.80 17.11 32.74
C ALA A 167 13.94 18.55 33.26
N SER A 168 12.95 19.02 34.03
CA SER A 168 13.03 20.28 34.75
C SER A 168 12.61 20.07 36.22
N ASN A 169 13.25 20.86 37.09
CA ASN A 169 13.41 20.66 38.54
C ASN A 169 12.21 20.07 39.33
N GLY A 170 12.55 19.22 40.31
CA GLY A 170 11.85 18.82 41.55
C GLY A 170 10.31 18.82 41.61
N ASP A 171 9.67 19.97 41.45
CA ASP A 171 8.23 20.17 41.66
C ASP A 171 7.36 19.67 40.48
N GLN A 172 7.89 19.53 39.26
CA GLN A 172 7.16 18.98 38.12
C GLN A 172 7.07 17.44 38.11
N ALA A 173 7.90 16.74 38.89
CA ALA A 173 7.92 15.27 38.91
C ALA A 173 6.63 14.65 39.50
N ALA A 174 5.92 15.39 40.35
CA ALA A 174 4.65 14.97 40.95
C ALA A 174 3.47 15.06 39.96
N SER A 175 3.37 16.15 39.18
CA SER A 175 2.31 16.34 38.16
C SER A 175 2.49 15.45 36.93
N GLN A 176 3.73 15.03 36.62
CA GLN A 176 4.00 14.06 35.56
C GLN A 176 3.37 12.68 35.82
N GLY A 177 3.20 12.28 37.09
CA GLY A 177 2.56 11.01 37.44
C GLY A 177 1.11 10.91 36.98
N GLU A 178 0.41 12.04 36.85
CA GLU A 178 -1.03 12.09 36.52
C GLU A 178 -1.30 11.81 35.04
N TYR A 179 -0.31 12.04 34.16
CA TYR A 179 -0.36 11.67 32.75
C TYR A 179 -0.13 10.17 32.49
N LEU A 180 0.33 9.43 33.49
CA LEU A 180 0.71 8.03 33.39
C LEU A 180 -0.41 7.08 33.82
N VAL A 181 -0.34 5.84 33.37
CA VAL A 181 -1.19 4.76 33.85
C VAL A 181 -0.75 4.36 35.27
N SER A 182 -1.72 4.16 36.17
CA SER A 182 -1.43 3.72 37.55
C SER A 182 -0.95 2.26 37.56
N MET A 183 0.34 2.03 37.79
CA MET A 183 0.90 0.68 37.93
C MET A 183 0.47 0.05 39.28
N PRO A 184 0.04 -1.22 39.34
CA PRO A 184 -0.15 -1.91 40.61
C PRO A 184 1.21 -2.09 41.32
N PRO A 185 1.28 -2.03 42.66
CA PRO A 185 2.52 -2.21 43.40
C PRO A 185 3.01 -3.66 43.25
N SER A 186 4.03 -3.87 42.43
CA SER A 186 4.68 -5.18 42.29
C SER A 186 5.47 -5.50 43.56
N THR A 187 5.03 -6.53 44.28
CA THR A 187 5.84 -7.15 45.31
C THR A 187 7.04 -7.85 44.67
N SER A 188 8.23 -7.44 45.10
CA SER A 188 9.56 -7.94 44.71
C SER A 188 10.16 -7.37 43.42
N GLN A 189 10.89 -6.27 43.55
CA GLN A 189 12.29 -6.20 43.09
C GLN A 189 13.01 -5.04 43.78
N ARG A 190 14.15 -5.38 44.40
CA ARG A 190 15.09 -4.43 45.02
C ARG A 190 15.92 -3.78 43.92
N GLN A 191 16.01 -2.45 44.01
CA GLN A 191 17.13 -1.60 43.60
C GLN A 191 17.66 -1.79 42.17
N ASP A 192 17.02 -1.09 41.23
CA ASP A 192 17.68 -0.30 40.18
C ASP A 192 16.78 0.92 39.88
N HIS A 193 16.77 1.86 40.83
CA HIS A 193 16.06 3.14 40.67
C HIS A 193 16.83 4.02 39.69
N HIS A 194 16.65 3.82 38.38
CA HIS A 194 16.80 4.83 37.32
C HIS A 194 16.32 4.36 35.92
N SER A 195 15.63 3.21 35.76
CA SER A 195 15.07 2.81 34.46
C SER A 195 13.77 3.56 34.11
N THR A 196 13.94 4.72 33.48
CA THR A 196 13.08 5.40 32.49
C THR A 196 11.60 4.98 32.38
N ARG A 197 10.69 5.94 32.69
CA ARG A 197 9.25 5.89 32.38
C ARG A 197 9.05 6.11 30.86
N GLY A 198 8.88 5.05 30.07
CA GLY A 198 8.82 5.15 28.59
C GLY A 198 7.43 5.49 28.00
N TRP A 199 7.39 5.81 26.70
CA TRP A 199 6.20 6.12 25.86
C TRP A 199 4.96 5.25 26.14
N ALA A 200 5.14 3.96 26.42
CA ALA A 200 4.06 3.02 26.71
C ALA A 200 3.44 3.18 28.11
N SER A 201 3.90 4.14 28.92
CA SER A 201 3.38 4.39 30.27
C SER A 201 2.31 5.49 30.31
N TYR A 202 2.08 6.20 29.19
CA TYR A 202 1.19 7.35 29.11
C TYR A 202 -0.25 6.93 28.79
N LYS A 203 -1.23 7.56 29.46
CA LYS A 203 -2.66 7.31 29.20
C LYS A 203 -3.01 7.53 27.73
N VAL A 204 -2.50 8.59 27.10
CA VAL A 204 -2.82 8.96 25.71
C VAL A 204 -2.25 8.01 24.66
N THR A 205 -1.26 7.19 25.01
CA THR A 205 -0.63 6.24 24.07
C THR A 205 -1.17 4.82 24.23
N THR A 206 -1.78 4.51 25.38
CA THR A 206 -2.29 3.17 25.69
C THR A 206 -3.83 3.10 25.73
N ARG A 207 -4.55 4.14 26.15
CA ARG A 207 -6.02 4.09 26.28
C ARG A 207 -6.79 4.24 24.99
N PHE A 208 -7.86 3.44 24.81
CA PHE A 208 -8.79 3.59 23.67
C PHE A 208 -9.74 4.78 23.85
N ASP A 209 -9.83 5.65 22.83
CA ASP A 209 -10.86 6.67 22.69
C ASP A 209 -12.18 6.08 22.14
N ASN A 210 -13.26 6.86 22.17
CA ASN A 210 -14.57 6.35 21.75
C ASN A 210 -14.65 6.09 20.24
N ASN A 211 -13.96 6.85 19.39
CA ASN A 211 -14.02 6.63 17.93
C ASN A 211 -13.26 5.37 17.54
N THR A 212 -12.14 5.06 18.20
CA THR A 212 -11.50 3.74 18.06
C THR A 212 -12.47 2.61 18.40
N ILE A 213 -13.26 2.75 19.48
CA ILE A 213 -14.28 1.76 19.86
C ILE A 213 -15.42 1.70 18.82
N ARG A 214 -15.92 2.85 18.34
CA ARG A 214 -16.96 2.93 17.28
C ARG A 214 -16.51 2.25 16.00
N LEU A 215 -15.26 2.45 15.58
CA LEU A 215 -14.68 1.78 14.41
C LEU A 215 -14.64 0.26 14.61
N ALA A 216 -14.18 -0.22 15.77
CA ALA A 216 -14.17 -1.66 16.07
C ALA A 216 -15.58 -2.28 16.09
N LEU A 217 -16.56 -1.56 16.65
CA LEU A 217 -17.97 -1.96 16.64
C LEU A 217 -18.56 -1.97 15.23
N LEU A 218 -18.26 -0.97 14.41
CA LEU A 218 -18.69 -0.90 13.01
C LEU A 218 -18.11 -2.07 12.20
N VAL A 219 -16.82 -2.36 12.37
CA VAL A 219 -16.16 -3.51 11.72
C VAL A 219 -16.78 -4.84 12.18
N ALA A 220 -17.09 -4.99 13.46
CA ALA A 220 -17.76 -6.17 14.01
C ALA A 220 -19.22 -6.31 13.52
N TYR A 221 -19.93 -5.19 13.38
CA TYR A 221 -21.31 -5.15 12.87
C TYR A 221 -21.38 -5.52 11.39
N LEU A 222 -20.49 -4.96 10.57
CA LEU A 222 -20.44 -5.23 9.13
C LEU A 222 -20.05 -6.68 8.81
N ASP A 223 -19.44 -7.41 9.75
CA ASP A 223 -18.98 -8.79 9.59
C ASP A 223 -18.17 -9.00 8.29
N GLN A 224 -17.35 -7.99 7.95
CA GLN A 224 -16.54 -7.94 6.72
C GLN A 224 -17.32 -7.99 5.40
N THR A 225 -18.57 -7.56 5.42
CA THR A 225 -19.30 -7.26 4.19
C THR A 225 -18.90 -5.89 3.67
N THR A 226 -18.68 -5.80 2.35
CA THR A 226 -18.34 -4.52 1.71
C THR A 226 -19.49 -3.53 1.89
N HIS A 227 -19.17 -2.36 2.48
CA HIS A 227 -20.08 -1.23 2.64
C HIS A 227 -19.40 0.09 2.22
N PRO A 228 -19.82 0.70 1.09
CA PRO A 228 -19.18 1.92 0.56
C PRO A 228 -19.23 3.11 1.53
N ALA A 229 -20.40 3.45 2.09
CA ALA A 229 -20.52 4.61 2.98
C ALA A 229 -19.64 4.48 4.24
N ALA A 230 -19.67 3.33 4.92
CA ALA A 230 -18.78 3.02 6.03
C ALA A 230 -17.30 3.08 5.63
N SER A 231 -16.92 2.47 4.50
CA SER A 231 -15.55 2.53 3.99
C SER A 231 -15.08 3.97 3.79
N ASN A 232 -15.89 4.78 3.12
CA ASN A 232 -15.59 6.18 2.83
C ASN A 232 -15.50 7.01 4.11
N ALA A 233 -16.38 6.79 5.08
CA ALA A 233 -16.36 7.49 6.37
C ALA A 233 -15.14 7.08 7.23
N MET A 234 -14.79 5.79 7.28
CA MET A 234 -13.57 5.31 7.97
C MET A 234 -12.31 5.92 7.35
N GLN A 235 -12.23 5.91 6.03
CA GLN A 235 -11.15 6.55 5.28
C GLN A 235 -11.11 8.06 5.53
N GLY A 236 -12.25 8.74 5.46
CA GLY A 236 -12.40 10.16 5.73
C GLY A 236 -11.88 10.53 7.12
N TYR A 237 -12.22 9.72 8.13
CA TYR A 237 -11.76 9.93 9.50
C TYR A 237 -10.25 9.74 9.67
N VAL A 238 -9.67 8.69 9.07
CA VAL A 238 -8.21 8.48 9.05
C VAL A 238 -7.50 9.67 8.38
N ASN A 239 -8.03 10.14 7.25
CA ASN A 239 -7.48 11.28 6.51
C ASN A 239 -7.61 12.59 7.30
N LEU A 240 -8.73 12.80 7.99
CA LEU A 240 -8.97 13.95 8.85
C LEU A 240 -7.95 14.01 10.00
N LEU A 241 -7.74 12.89 10.70
CA LEU A 241 -6.75 12.80 11.78
C LEU A 241 -5.31 13.05 11.28
N SER A 242 -4.95 12.54 10.09
CA SER A 242 -3.65 12.84 9.46
C SER A 242 -3.45 14.34 9.24
N ARG A 243 -4.50 15.05 8.78
CA ARG A 243 -4.46 16.49 8.55
C ARG A 243 -4.37 17.30 9.84
N LEU A 244 -5.08 16.88 10.89
CA LEU A 244 -4.96 17.51 12.21
C LEU A 244 -3.52 17.41 12.74
N LEU A 245 -2.86 16.26 12.57
CA LEU A 245 -1.45 16.06 12.93
C LEU A 245 -0.52 16.99 12.13
N GLU A 246 -0.69 17.07 10.82
CA GLU A 246 0.12 17.97 9.97
C GLU A 246 -0.10 19.44 10.33
N SER A 247 -1.36 19.85 10.55
CA SER A 247 -1.69 21.22 10.93
C SER A 247 -1.06 21.59 12.27
N LEU A 248 -1.15 20.69 13.26
CA LEU A 248 -0.56 20.90 14.58
C LEU A 248 0.97 21.04 14.49
N SER A 249 1.60 20.20 13.65
CA SER A 249 3.05 20.22 13.42
C SER A 249 3.52 21.52 12.75
N LYS A 250 2.78 22.01 11.75
CA LYS A 250 3.09 23.29 11.07
C LYS A 250 2.93 24.48 12.02
N SER A 251 1.87 24.49 12.83
CA SER A 251 1.67 25.55 13.83
C SER A 251 2.83 25.60 14.83
N HIS A 252 3.41 24.47 15.23
CA HIS A 252 4.55 24.41 16.12
C HIS A 252 5.82 25.07 15.55
N GLN A 253 6.11 24.85 14.26
CA GLN A 253 7.28 25.43 13.58
C GLN A 253 7.22 26.97 13.50
N SER A 254 6.03 27.55 13.57
CA SER A 254 5.81 29.00 13.55
C SER A 254 5.87 29.69 14.92
N PHE A 255 6.00 28.93 16.01
CA PHE A 255 5.95 29.45 17.38
C PHE A 255 7.35 29.72 17.96
N ASP A 256 7.55 30.93 18.49
CA ASP A 256 8.79 31.34 19.16
C ASP A 256 8.78 30.91 20.63
N PHE A 257 9.57 29.88 20.97
CA PHE A 257 9.60 29.24 22.29
C PHE A 257 10.29 30.07 23.37
N GLU A 258 11.03 31.13 23.02
CA GLU A 258 11.78 31.91 24.00
C GLU A 258 10.92 32.77 24.94
N THR A 259 9.61 32.90 24.68
CA THR A 259 8.72 33.83 25.41
C THR A 259 7.54 33.20 26.14
N SER A 260 7.36 31.87 26.10
CA SER A 260 6.10 31.22 26.48
C SER A 260 6.15 30.40 27.78
N SER A 261 5.03 30.39 28.52
CA SER A 261 4.84 29.69 29.80
C SER A 261 5.16 28.19 29.73
N SER A 262 5.69 27.62 30.81
CA SER A 262 6.12 26.21 30.95
C SER A 262 5.09 25.12 30.59
N HIS A 263 3.81 25.45 30.42
CA HIS A 263 2.73 24.50 30.14
C HIS A 263 2.41 24.30 28.64
N GLN A 264 2.86 25.20 27.75
CA GLN A 264 2.57 25.12 26.30
C GLN A 264 3.29 23.95 25.58
N PRO A 265 4.59 23.66 25.83
CA PRO A 265 5.27 22.56 25.15
C PRO A 265 4.72 21.17 25.52
N THR A 266 4.32 20.98 26.78
CA THR A 266 3.76 19.73 27.30
C THR A 266 2.40 19.43 26.69
N ALA A 267 1.49 20.41 26.69
CA ALA A 267 0.16 20.26 26.11
C ALA A 267 0.24 19.90 24.63
N TYR A 268 1.13 20.56 23.88
CA TYR A 268 1.43 20.21 22.50
C TYR A 268 1.85 18.74 22.33
N ARG A 269 2.85 18.27 23.10
CA ARG A 269 3.35 16.89 23.01
C ARG A 269 2.29 15.85 23.37
N ILE A 270 1.47 16.12 24.40
CA ILE A 270 0.36 15.25 24.81
C ILE A 270 -0.73 15.21 23.72
N THR A 271 -1.12 16.36 23.16
CA THR A 271 -2.09 16.42 22.05
C THR A 271 -1.56 15.69 20.81
N MET A 272 -0.29 15.88 20.46
CA MET A 272 0.38 15.16 19.35
C MET A 272 0.36 13.65 19.58
N ALA A 273 0.76 13.18 20.76
CA ALA A 273 0.77 11.76 21.10
C ALA A 273 -0.64 11.14 21.07
N TYR A 274 -1.66 11.89 21.53
CA TYR A 274 -3.05 11.48 21.50
C TYR A 274 -3.59 11.35 20.07
N LEU A 275 -3.45 12.39 19.24
CA LEU A 275 -3.88 12.37 17.84
C LEU A 275 -3.15 11.29 17.02
N TRP A 276 -1.86 11.10 17.28
CA TRP A 276 -1.07 10.04 16.65
C TRP A 276 -1.59 8.65 17.00
N THR A 277 -1.92 8.44 18.28
CA THR A 277 -2.46 7.16 18.75
C THR A 277 -3.84 6.88 18.16
N ALA A 278 -4.73 7.89 18.13
CA ALA A 278 -6.05 7.79 17.51
C ALA A 278 -5.92 7.49 15.99
N TRP A 279 -5.00 8.18 15.32
CA TRP A 279 -4.75 7.99 13.89
C TRP A 279 -4.23 6.60 13.57
N GLN A 280 -3.19 6.12 14.28
CA GLN A 280 -2.64 4.79 14.04
C GLN A 280 -3.66 3.69 14.25
N ARG A 281 -4.48 3.77 15.31
CA ARG A 281 -5.51 2.77 15.60
C ARG A 281 -6.64 2.79 14.56
N SER A 282 -7.06 3.98 14.15
CA SER A 282 -8.07 4.14 13.10
C SER A 282 -7.57 3.59 11.77
N LEU A 283 -6.31 3.86 11.41
CA LEU A 283 -5.66 3.32 10.22
C LEU A 283 -5.59 1.80 10.27
N LEU A 284 -5.16 1.22 11.40
CA LEU A 284 -5.09 -0.23 11.60
C LEU A 284 -6.45 -0.91 11.48
N LEU A 285 -7.50 -0.35 12.09
CA LEU A 285 -8.86 -0.88 12.02
C LEU A 285 -9.44 -0.77 10.60
N PHE A 286 -9.20 0.35 9.91
CA PHE A 286 -9.58 0.50 8.50
C PHE A 286 -8.84 -0.49 7.60
N SER A 287 -7.52 -0.64 7.76
CA SER A 287 -6.73 -1.65 7.05
C SER A 287 -7.23 -3.06 7.33
N TYR A 288 -7.59 -3.37 8.58
CA TYR A 288 -8.14 -4.67 8.97
C TYR A 288 -9.48 -4.97 8.29
N TYR A 289 -10.38 -3.98 8.21
CA TYR A 289 -11.65 -4.09 7.51
C TYR A 289 -11.46 -4.32 6.00
N VAL A 290 -10.61 -3.52 5.35
CA VAL A 290 -10.32 -3.70 3.93
C VAL A 290 -9.63 -5.05 3.67
N PHE A 291 -8.82 -5.53 4.62
CA PHE A 291 -8.15 -6.83 4.51
C PHE A 291 -9.17 -7.98 4.60
N GLY A 292 -10.09 -7.92 5.56
CA GLY A 292 -11.14 -8.93 5.74
C GLY A 292 -12.08 -9.01 4.54
N THR A 293 -12.56 -7.85 4.05
CA THR A 293 -13.42 -7.78 2.85
C THR A 293 -12.74 -8.39 1.62
N ARG A 294 -11.47 -8.05 1.34
CA ARG A 294 -10.70 -8.62 0.22
C ARG A 294 -10.42 -10.13 0.38
N LEU A 295 -10.14 -10.57 1.59
CA LEU A 295 -9.81 -11.97 1.87
C LEU A 295 -11.04 -12.89 1.77
N LEU A 296 -12.18 -12.44 2.31
CA LEU A 296 -13.40 -13.23 2.41
C LEU A 296 -14.30 -13.10 1.18
N GLN A 297 -14.19 -11.99 0.42
CA GLN A 297 -14.96 -11.69 -0.79
C GLN A 297 -16.48 -11.81 -0.59
N GLN A 298 -16.95 -11.47 0.61
CA GLN A 298 -18.37 -11.49 0.94
C GLN A 298 -19.04 -10.21 0.44
N VAL A 299 -20.03 -10.37 -0.43
CA VAL A 299 -20.84 -9.26 -0.94
C VAL A 299 -22.18 -9.27 -0.22
N ASN A 300 -22.61 -8.12 0.31
CA ASN A 300 -23.93 -8.01 0.90
C ASN A 300 -25.00 -8.01 -0.22
N ALA A 301 -25.92 -8.99 -0.13
CA ALA A 301 -26.94 -9.26 -1.15
C ALA A 301 -27.89 -8.07 -1.39
N CYS A 302 -28.10 -7.20 -0.39
CA CYS A 302 -28.98 -6.03 -0.51
C CYS A 302 -28.50 -5.01 -1.56
N PHE A 303 -27.19 -4.94 -1.83
CA PHE A 303 -26.60 -3.96 -2.76
C PHE A 303 -26.51 -4.44 -4.22
N LEU A 304 -26.76 -5.73 -4.48
CA LEU A 304 -26.88 -6.25 -5.85
C LEU A 304 -28.16 -5.74 -6.53
N ASN A 305 -29.16 -5.34 -5.75
CA ASN A 305 -30.48 -4.96 -6.24
C ASN A 305 -30.66 -3.44 -6.40
N SER A 306 -29.74 -2.60 -5.92
CA SER A 306 -29.90 -1.14 -5.84
C SER A 306 -29.08 -0.32 -6.84
N ARG A 307 -28.48 -0.90 -7.89
CA ARG A 307 -27.77 -0.15 -8.96
C ARG A 307 -28.36 -0.39 -10.36
N PRO A 308 -28.66 0.68 -11.15
CA PRO A 308 -29.26 0.57 -12.49
C PRO A 308 -28.27 0.32 -13.65
N PHE A 309 -27.03 -0.11 -13.37
CA PHE A 309 -26.03 -0.39 -14.42
C PHE A 309 -25.70 -1.88 -14.48
N GLN A 310 -26.48 -2.64 -15.26
CA GLN A 310 -26.41 -4.11 -15.37
C GLN A 310 -25.21 -4.68 -16.15
N ASP A 311 -24.35 -3.85 -16.76
CA ASP A 311 -23.35 -4.35 -17.73
C ASP A 311 -21.89 -4.39 -17.24
N THR A 312 -21.62 -4.06 -15.99
CA THR A 312 -20.28 -4.28 -15.41
C THR A 312 -20.40 -5.17 -14.18
N PRO A 313 -19.74 -6.34 -14.12
CA PRO A 313 -19.53 -7.01 -12.86
C PRO A 313 -18.69 -6.04 -12.02
N VAL A 314 -19.35 -5.32 -11.11
CA VAL A 314 -18.70 -4.54 -10.07
C VAL A 314 -17.90 -5.57 -9.28
N ASP A 315 -16.58 -5.59 -9.47
CA ASP A 315 -15.69 -6.12 -8.44
C ASP A 315 -15.92 -5.18 -7.25
N PRO A 316 -16.57 -5.62 -6.17
CA PRO A 316 -16.86 -4.76 -5.02
C PRO A 316 -15.63 -4.67 -4.10
N ASP A 317 -14.43 -4.81 -4.67
CA ASP A 317 -13.18 -4.66 -3.93
C ASP A 317 -13.03 -3.18 -3.57
N ILE A 318 -13.14 -2.88 -2.28
CA ILE A 318 -12.88 -1.56 -1.73
C ILE A 318 -11.42 -1.21 -2.02
N ASP A 319 -11.20 -0.04 -2.65
CA ASP A 319 -9.85 0.50 -2.82
C ASP A 319 -9.35 1.06 -1.48
N PHE A 320 -8.06 0.90 -1.21
CA PHE A 320 -7.44 1.43 0.01
C PHE A 320 -6.69 2.72 -0.34
N SER A 321 -7.20 3.86 0.11
CA SER A 321 -6.57 5.16 -0.15
C SER A 321 -6.56 6.04 1.11
N ALA A 322 -5.68 5.75 2.07
CA ALA A 322 -5.47 6.60 3.24
C ALA A 322 -4.26 7.53 3.04
N LEU A 323 -4.39 8.79 3.43
CA LEU A 323 -3.28 9.73 3.55
C LEU A 323 -2.44 9.35 4.77
N GLY A 324 -1.15 9.13 4.52
CA GLY A 324 -0.14 9.03 5.58
C GLY A 324 0.26 10.41 6.07
N THR A 325 0.50 10.57 7.36
CA THR A 325 1.08 11.81 7.90
C THR A 325 2.57 11.89 7.56
N SER A 326 3.08 13.10 7.33
CA SER A 326 4.52 13.35 7.14
C SER A 326 5.36 13.04 8.38
N LEU A 327 4.73 12.88 9.54
CA LEU A 327 5.38 12.49 10.78
C LEU A 327 5.71 11.00 10.72
N GLN A 328 6.96 10.67 10.45
CA GLN A 328 7.45 9.29 10.55
C GLN A 328 8.17 9.08 11.89
N SER A 329 7.98 7.91 12.48
CA SER A 329 8.79 7.50 13.63
C SER A 329 10.18 7.07 13.15
N ASP A 330 11.19 7.93 13.31
CA ASP A 330 12.60 7.63 12.98
C ASP A 330 13.14 6.38 13.72
N ALA A 331 12.54 6.05 14.87
CA ALA A 331 12.96 4.98 15.76
C ALA A 331 12.82 3.54 15.19
N GLN A 332 12.05 3.31 14.12
CA GLN A 332 11.85 1.95 13.58
C GLN A 332 12.98 1.46 12.67
N GLY A 333 13.66 2.38 11.95
CA GLY A 333 14.78 2.03 11.07
C GLY A 333 16.10 1.75 11.81
N ALA A 334 16.32 2.41 12.96
CA ALA A 334 17.60 2.41 13.64
C ALA A 334 17.87 1.16 14.50
N ARG A 335 16.84 0.35 14.85
CA ARG A 335 16.99 -0.86 15.69
C ARG A 335 16.10 -2.02 15.25
N LEU A 336 16.27 -2.48 14.01
CA LEU A 336 15.66 -3.74 13.51
C LEU A 336 15.96 -4.96 14.42
N GLY A 337 16.96 -4.87 15.29
CA GLY A 337 17.32 -5.89 16.27
C GLY A 337 17.83 -7.19 15.66
N CYS A 338 18.05 -7.22 14.34
CA CYS A 338 18.40 -8.42 13.59
C CYS A 338 19.17 -8.09 12.31
N ASP A 339 20.46 -8.41 12.32
CA ASP A 339 21.35 -8.21 11.18
C ASP A 339 21.02 -9.13 9.99
N TYR A 340 20.26 -10.21 10.23
CA TYR A 340 19.81 -11.11 9.17
C TYR A 340 18.84 -10.45 8.18
N VAL A 341 18.05 -9.46 8.63
CA VAL A 341 17.05 -8.77 7.80
C VAL A 341 17.76 -8.01 6.67
N CYS A 342 17.32 -8.25 5.44
CA CYS A 342 17.75 -7.45 4.30
C CYS A 342 17.09 -6.07 4.37
N ARG A 343 17.85 -5.00 4.62
CA ARG A 343 17.29 -3.64 4.68
C ARG A 343 16.59 -3.25 3.39
N TYR A 344 17.07 -3.72 2.24
CA TYR A 344 16.39 -3.47 0.96
C TYR A 344 15.01 -4.16 0.88
N SER A 345 14.86 -5.36 1.46
CA SER A 345 13.56 -6.03 1.55
C SER A 345 12.62 -5.31 2.50
N PHE A 346 13.15 -4.80 3.62
CA PHE A 346 12.37 -3.99 4.53
C PHE A 346 11.94 -2.68 3.87
N GLU A 347 12.84 -2.00 3.17
CA GLU A 347 12.53 -0.78 2.43
C GLU A 347 11.45 -0.99 1.36
N LEU A 348 11.43 -2.14 0.67
CA LEU A 348 10.34 -2.50 -0.23
C LEU A 348 8.99 -2.60 0.51
N LEU A 349 8.98 -3.23 1.69
CA LEU A 349 7.77 -3.32 2.51
C LEU A 349 7.34 -1.95 3.01
N ARG A 350 8.29 -1.16 3.55
CA ARG A 350 8.05 0.17 4.13
C ARG A 350 7.56 1.17 3.10
N SER A 351 8.19 1.22 1.94
CA SER A 351 7.79 2.14 0.87
C SER A 351 6.56 1.70 0.07
N SER A 352 5.93 0.57 0.39
CA SER A 352 4.62 0.26 -0.17
C SER A 352 3.64 1.36 0.25
N ALA A 353 2.84 1.87 -0.69
CA ALA A 353 1.95 3.01 -0.50
C ALA A 353 0.96 2.85 0.68
N LEU A 354 0.83 1.64 1.22
CA LEU A 354 -0.13 1.25 2.26
C LEU A 354 0.56 0.83 3.58
N SER A 355 1.90 0.80 3.61
CA SER A 355 2.67 0.25 4.73
C SER A 355 3.56 1.28 5.44
N GLY A 356 3.98 2.36 4.80
CA GLY A 356 5.01 3.28 5.34
C GLY A 356 4.78 3.86 6.72
N THR A 357 3.52 3.89 7.17
CA THR A 357 3.10 4.43 8.46
C THR A 357 2.53 3.37 9.42
N GLN A 358 2.68 2.10 9.08
CA GLN A 358 2.22 0.96 9.88
C GLN A 358 3.22 0.61 10.99
N ASP A 359 2.78 -0.19 11.95
CA ASP A 359 3.62 -0.71 13.02
C ASP A 359 4.36 -1.99 12.60
N TYR A 360 5.70 -1.99 12.72
CA TYR A 360 6.55 -3.13 12.37
C TYR A 360 7.06 -3.91 13.58
N ARG A 361 6.70 -3.53 14.82
CA ARG A 361 7.25 -4.16 16.03
C ARG A 361 6.94 -5.66 16.07
N THR A 362 5.70 -6.05 15.78
CA THR A 362 5.30 -7.47 15.74
C THR A 362 6.00 -8.21 14.61
N LEU A 363 6.13 -7.59 13.43
CA LEU A 363 6.86 -8.15 12.29
C LEU A 363 8.30 -8.54 12.68
N PHE A 364 9.05 -7.62 13.28
CA PHE A 364 10.42 -7.89 13.67
C PHE A 364 10.52 -8.86 14.84
N SER A 365 9.65 -8.72 15.84
CA SER A 365 9.60 -9.64 16.98
C SER A 365 9.42 -11.09 16.52
N ARG A 366 8.45 -11.34 15.62
CA ARG A 366 8.18 -12.67 15.05
C ARG A 366 9.28 -13.16 14.12
N PHE A 367 9.83 -12.29 13.27
CA PHE A 367 10.96 -12.66 12.42
C PHE A 367 12.18 -13.10 13.25
N ASN A 368 12.43 -12.41 14.36
CA ASN A 368 13.57 -12.63 15.24
C ASN A 368 13.49 -13.95 16.02
N GLU A 369 12.30 -14.50 16.25
CA GLU A 369 12.13 -15.84 16.84
C GLU A 369 12.90 -16.93 16.08
N LEU A 370 13.09 -16.78 14.76
CA LEU A 370 13.84 -17.73 13.94
C LEU A 370 15.26 -17.26 13.58
N PHE A 371 15.47 -15.95 13.42
CA PHE A 371 16.65 -15.43 12.75
C PHE A 371 17.50 -14.45 13.56
N ALA A 372 17.15 -14.14 14.82
CA ALA A 372 17.90 -13.20 15.64
C ALA A 372 19.41 -13.51 15.75
N ALA A 373 19.76 -14.80 15.84
CA ALA A 373 21.15 -15.25 16.01
C ALA A 373 21.90 -15.50 14.69
N ARG A 374 21.34 -15.13 13.54
CA ARG A 374 21.97 -15.37 12.23
C ARG A 374 22.72 -14.16 11.73
N ASP A 375 23.89 -14.43 11.15
CA ASP A 375 24.69 -13.42 10.45
C ASP A 375 23.96 -12.89 9.21
N ALA A 376 24.19 -11.62 8.91
CA ALA A 376 23.69 -11.00 7.69
C ALA A 376 24.11 -11.77 6.42
N ARG A 377 23.45 -11.48 5.30
CA ARG A 377 23.78 -12.08 3.98
C ARG A 377 23.94 -11.02 2.88
N CYS A 378 24.00 -9.75 3.24
CA CYS A 378 23.91 -8.66 2.29
C CYS A 378 25.27 -8.16 1.84
N ARG A 379 26.24 -7.91 2.73
CA ARG A 379 27.55 -7.42 2.33
C ARG A 379 28.65 -8.20 3.03
N GLN A 380 29.57 -8.77 2.28
CA GLN A 380 30.75 -9.40 2.83
C GLN A 380 31.89 -8.37 2.86
N ALA A 381 32.42 -8.09 4.05
CA ALA A 381 33.61 -7.27 4.22
C ALA A 381 34.87 -8.06 3.80
N SER A 382 35.98 -7.36 3.58
CA SER A 382 37.28 -7.96 3.20
C SER A 382 37.80 -8.98 4.21
N ASN A 383 37.37 -8.88 5.48
CA ASN A 383 37.68 -9.84 6.55
C ASN A 383 36.73 -11.05 6.59
N GLY A 384 35.80 -11.18 5.63
CA GLY A 384 34.82 -12.27 5.56
C GLY A 384 33.54 -12.07 6.38
N THR A 385 33.44 -11.01 7.18
CA THR A 385 32.28 -10.71 8.04
C THR A 385 31.10 -10.22 7.20
N TRP A 386 29.90 -10.73 7.49
CA TRP A 386 28.70 -10.30 6.80
C TRP A 386 27.97 -9.19 7.57
N THR A 387 27.52 -8.18 6.83
CA THR A 387 26.74 -7.04 7.36
C THR A 387 25.48 -6.80 6.53
N PRO A 388 24.42 -6.21 7.10
CA PRO A 388 23.23 -5.84 6.36
C PRO A 388 23.54 -4.73 5.33
N CYS A 389 22.78 -4.69 4.22
CA CYS A 389 22.85 -3.58 3.26
C CYS A 389 22.24 -2.32 3.88
N ASP A 390 22.44 -1.17 3.24
CA ASP A 390 21.82 0.11 3.65
C ASP A 390 20.37 0.27 3.19
N GLY A 391 19.87 -0.63 2.34
CA GLY A 391 18.51 -0.57 1.80
C GLY A 391 18.32 0.40 0.64
N LYS A 392 19.34 1.19 0.27
CA LYS A 392 19.26 2.22 -0.77
C LYS A 392 19.48 1.67 -2.18
N SER A 393 20.24 0.59 -2.30
CA SER A 393 20.53 -0.03 -3.61
C SER A 393 20.62 -1.55 -3.50
N TRP A 394 20.01 -2.25 -4.45
CA TRP A 394 20.13 -3.69 -4.58
C TRP A 394 21.50 -4.13 -5.12
N LYS A 395 22.23 -3.26 -5.84
CA LYS A 395 23.50 -3.58 -6.52
C LYS A 395 24.61 -4.01 -5.57
N THR A 396 24.56 -3.51 -4.35
CA THR A 396 25.58 -3.75 -3.32
C THR A 396 25.19 -4.90 -2.39
N CYS A 397 24.09 -5.60 -2.65
CA CYS A 397 23.56 -6.63 -1.76
C CYS A 397 23.74 -8.04 -2.35
N GLY A 398 24.57 -8.85 -1.67
CA GLY A 398 24.89 -10.27 -1.84
C GLY A 398 23.71 -11.22 -1.99
N ARG A 399 22.53 -10.84 -1.47
CA ARG A 399 21.28 -11.58 -1.71
C ARG A 399 20.79 -11.47 -3.16
N PHE A 400 21.27 -10.49 -3.91
CA PHE A 400 20.96 -10.24 -5.32
C PHE A 400 22.20 -10.37 -6.21
N PHE A 401 23.34 -9.80 -5.78
CA PHE A 401 24.60 -9.72 -6.53
C PHE A 401 25.81 -10.01 -5.66
N GLY A 402 26.68 -10.91 -6.10
CA GLY A 402 27.99 -11.13 -5.47
C GLY A 402 28.19 -12.52 -4.86
N LEU A 403 27.15 -13.33 -4.76
CA LEU A 403 27.28 -14.76 -4.49
C LEU A 403 27.13 -15.52 -5.82
N GLU A 404 28.23 -15.99 -6.39
CA GLU A 404 28.16 -17.03 -7.43
C GLU A 404 27.60 -18.30 -6.78
N ILE A 405 26.30 -18.52 -6.96
CA ILE A 405 25.62 -19.71 -6.46
C ILE A 405 25.49 -20.65 -7.65
N PRO A 406 26.19 -21.79 -7.68
CA PRO A 406 26.14 -22.69 -8.82
C PRO A 406 24.72 -23.16 -9.07
N ASP A 407 24.37 -23.25 -10.35
CA ASP A 407 23.11 -23.85 -10.81
C ASP A 407 22.98 -25.26 -10.22
N GLN A 408 21.76 -25.61 -9.80
CA GLN A 408 21.47 -26.92 -9.20
C GLN A 408 22.36 -27.27 -7.97
N SER A 409 22.88 -26.29 -7.23
CA SER A 409 23.59 -26.52 -5.94
C SER A 409 22.66 -26.87 -4.77
N ALA A 410 21.37 -26.59 -4.90
CA ALA A 410 20.37 -26.94 -3.90
C ALA A 410 19.88 -28.37 -4.08
N HIS A 411 19.68 -29.06 -2.96
CA HIS A 411 19.19 -30.43 -2.92
C HIS A 411 18.04 -30.58 -1.93
N ASP A 412 17.28 -31.66 -2.10
CA ASP A 412 16.30 -32.05 -1.11
C ASP A 412 16.97 -32.52 0.20
N ILE A 413 16.28 -32.33 1.33
CA ILE A 413 16.77 -32.80 2.63
C ILE A 413 16.93 -34.34 2.67
N SER A 414 16.18 -35.07 1.84
CA SER A 414 16.34 -36.51 1.67
C SER A 414 17.52 -36.91 0.76
N CYS A 415 18.17 -35.95 0.10
CA CYS A 415 19.30 -36.22 -0.77
C CYS A 415 20.53 -36.60 0.04
N LYS A 416 21.04 -37.82 -0.18
CA LYS A 416 22.25 -38.29 0.50
C LYS A 416 23.46 -37.47 0.03
N ARG A 417 24.05 -36.71 0.96
CA ARG A 417 25.28 -35.91 0.76
C ARG A 417 25.26 -34.93 -0.43
N ASN A 418 24.08 -34.55 -0.93
CA ASN A 418 23.96 -33.64 -2.08
C ASN A 418 24.66 -34.15 -3.35
N THR A 419 24.63 -35.48 -3.60
CA THR A 419 25.30 -36.10 -4.75
C THR A 419 24.32 -36.86 -5.67
N CYS A 420 23.06 -36.43 -5.77
CA CYS A 420 22.11 -37.07 -6.68
C CYS A 420 22.48 -36.82 -8.15
N SER A 421 21.95 -37.66 -9.05
CA SER A 421 22.14 -37.46 -10.49
C SER A 421 21.38 -36.23 -11.00
N GLN A 422 21.86 -35.65 -12.10
CA GLN A 422 21.12 -34.64 -12.86
C GLN A 422 20.37 -35.33 -14.00
N LEU A 423 19.06 -35.18 -14.02
CA LEU A 423 18.18 -35.75 -15.04
C LEU A 423 18.25 -34.87 -16.30
N PRO A 424 18.65 -35.41 -17.46
CA PRO A 424 18.65 -34.66 -18.70
C PRO A 424 17.22 -34.37 -19.16
N TRP A 425 17.01 -33.32 -19.95
CA TRP A 425 15.73 -33.10 -20.61
C TRP A 425 15.59 -33.93 -21.89
N ASP A 426 14.35 -34.31 -22.23
CA ASP A 426 14.04 -34.93 -23.50
C ASP A 426 13.58 -33.88 -24.52
N GLU A 427 14.50 -33.46 -25.39
CA GLU A 427 14.25 -32.39 -26.37
C GLU A 427 13.15 -32.75 -27.38
N GLU A 428 13.08 -34.02 -27.83
CA GLU A 428 12.05 -34.47 -28.76
C GLU A 428 10.66 -34.36 -28.13
N SER A 429 10.53 -34.83 -26.87
CA SER A 429 9.32 -34.67 -26.09
C SER A 429 8.96 -33.20 -25.86
N TYR A 430 9.94 -32.33 -25.63
CA TYR A 430 9.72 -30.90 -25.44
C TYR A 430 9.19 -30.22 -26.72
N ARG A 431 9.83 -30.50 -27.86
CA ARG A 431 9.45 -29.95 -29.17
C ARG A 431 8.11 -30.48 -29.66
N GLY A 432 7.76 -31.72 -29.31
CA GLY A 432 6.47 -32.34 -29.62
C GLY A 432 5.27 -31.69 -28.92
N VAL A 433 5.48 -30.90 -27.88
CA VAL A 433 4.41 -30.19 -27.17
C VAL A 433 4.20 -28.80 -27.77
N GLN A 434 2.96 -28.50 -28.18
CA GLN A 434 2.55 -27.17 -28.60
C GLN A 434 2.01 -26.34 -27.42
N GLY A 435 2.48 -25.09 -27.32
CA GLY A 435 2.05 -24.14 -26.29
C GLY A 435 2.79 -24.31 -24.95
N PRO A 436 2.12 -24.05 -23.81
CA PRO A 436 2.73 -24.10 -22.48
C PRO A 436 3.23 -25.51 -22.13
N ARG A 437 4.52 -25.66 -21.81
CA ARG A 437 5.16 -26.96 -21.53
C ARG A 437 5.32 -27.17 -20.04
N SER A 438 5.20 -28.41 -19.57
CA SER A 438 5.36 -28.84 -18.18
C SER A 438 5.91 -30.26 -18.13
N ILE A 439 6.50 -30.67 -17.02
CA ILE A 439 7.08 -32.00 -16.83
C ILE A 439 5.99 -33.00 -16.48
N SER A 440 5.92 -34.11 -17.22
CA SER A 440 4.93 -35.18 -17.03
C SER A 440 5.34 -36.12 -15.91
N LEU A 441 4.48 -36.34 -14.92
CA LEU A 441 4.76 -37.25 -13.81
C LEU A 441 4.59 -38.73 -14.17
N SER A 442 3.78 -39.03 -15.19
CA SER A 442 3.50 -40.40 -15.64
C SER A 442 4.45 -40.85 -16.74
N SER A 443 4.95 -39.91 -17.55
CA SER A 443 5.79 -40.21 -18.71
C SER A 443 7.28 -40.13 -18.39
N THR A 444 7.67 -39.40 -17.35
CA THR A 444 9.08 -39.30 -16.94
C THR A 444 9.50 -40.60 -16.24
N PRO A 445 10.43 -41.37 -16.81
CA PRO A 445 10.95 -42.57 -16.17
C PRO A 445 11.78 -42.21 -14.94
N LYS A 446 11.74 -43.06 -13.91
CA LYS A 446 12.54 -42.89 -12.70
C LYS A 446 14.03 -42.92 -13.04
N GLY A 447 14.78 -41.88 -12.66
CA GLY A 447 16.22 -41.75 -12.95
C GLY A 447 16.55 -41.52 -14.43
N GLY A 448 15.56 -41.25 -15.29
CA GLY A 448 15.76 -41.03 -16.72
C GLY A 448 15.38 -39.61 -17.17
N PRO A 449 15.33 -39.36 -18.50
CA PRO A 449 15.15 -38.01 -19.02
C PRO A 449 13.76 -37.44 -18.72
N LEU A 450 13.70 -36.14 -18.43
CA LEU A 450 12.46 -35.41 -18.17
C LEU A 450 11.59 -35.37 -19.44
N LYS A 451 10.37 -35.91 -19.35
CA LYS A 451 9.39 -35.88 -20.44
C LYS A 451 8.40 -34.75 -20.25
N TYR A 452 8.00 -34.13 -21.34
CA TYR A 452 7.16 -32.93 -21.34
C TYR A 452 5.74 -33.20 -21.83
N ARG A 453 4.79 -32.42 -21.31
CA ARG A 453 3.40 -32.37 -21.76
C ARG A 453 2.85 -30.94 -21.66
N LYS A 454 1.69 -30.70 -22.25
CA LYS A 454 1.02 -29.39 -22.17
C LYS A 454 0.56 -29.10 -20.74
N ALA A 455 0.91 -27.92 -20.21
CA ALA A 455 0.44 -27.46 -18.90
C ALA A 455 -1.09 -27.27 -18.90
N SER A 456 -1.74 -27.54 -17.76
CA SER A 456 -3.20 -27.55 -17.62
C SER A 456 -3.64 -27.22 -16.18
N GLY A 457 -4.96 -27.28 -15.93
CA GLY A 457 -5.56 -27.24 -14.58
C GLY A 457 -5.12 -28.34 -13.62
N ARG A 458 -4.26 -29.27 -14.07
CA ARG A 458 -3.61 -30.32 -13.27
C ARG A 458 -2.09 -30.15 -13.18
N THR A 459 -1.58 -28.96 -13.46
CA THR A 459 -0.15 -28.62 -13.32
C THR A 459 0.10 -27.88 -12.01
N LEU A 460 1.19 -28.22 -11.33
CA LEU A 460 1.76 -27.43 -10.24
C LEU A 460 2.77 -26.42 -10.82
N ALA A 461 2.55 -25.12 -10.69
CA ALA A 461 3.55 -24.12 -11.06
C ALA A 461 4.44 -23.80 -9.85
N VAL A 462 5.76 -23.91 -10.00
CA VAL A 462 6.73 -23.63 -8.94
C VAL A 462 7.34 -22.25 -9.20
N SER A 463 7.14 -21.33 -8.26
CA SER A 463 7.76 -20.01 -8.21
C SER A 463 8.90 -20.05 -7.20
N HIS A 464 10.14 -19.93 -7.67
CA HIS A 464 11.32 -20.18 -6.86
C HIS A 464 12.36 -19.06 -6.98
N VAL A 465 13.24 -18.97 -5.98
CA VAL A 465 14.36 -18.02 -6.03
C VAL A 465 15.57 -18.67 -6.69
N TRP A 466 15.91 -18.20 -7.89
CA TRP A 466 17.02 -18.71 -8.70
C TRP A 466 18.34 -18.79 -7.93
N SER A 467 18.69 -17.71 -7.23
CA SER A 467 19.90 -17.60 -6.40
C SER A 467 19.82 -18.37 -5.07
N HIS A 468 18.84 -19.25 -4.87
CA HIS A 468 18.86 -20.20 -3.74
C HIS A 468 19.43 -21.57 -4.16
N GLY A 469 20.01 -21.67 -5.36
CA GLY A 469 20.72 -22.86 -5.86
C GLY A 469 19.84 -23.82 -6.66
N GLN A 470 18.61 -23.44 -6.99
CA GLN A 470 17.73 -24.23 -7.85
C GLN A 470 17.66 -23.69 -9.29
N GLY A 471 18.48 -22.69 -9.60
CA GLY A 471 18.66 -22.17 -10.95
C GLY A 471 19.31 -23.16 -11.92
N GLY A 472 19.50 -22.70 -13.14
CA GLY A 472 19.96 -23.50 -14.29
C GLY A 472 18.92 -23.57 -15.41
N ASN A 473 19.27 -24.33 -16.45
CA ASN A 473 18.45 -24.53 -17.64
C ASN A 473 18.32 -26.04 -17.92
N PRO A 474 17.29 -26.50 -18.66
CA PRO A 474 17.09 -27.91 -19.02
C PRO A 474 18.32 -28.58 -19.64
N ASP A 475 19.12 -27.81 -20.38
CA ASP A 475 20.33 -28.26 -21.08
C ASP A 475 21.43 -28.76 -20.12
N GLN A 476 21.45 -28.28 -18.87
CA GLN A 476 22.41 -28.68 -17.84
C GLN A 476 21.91 -29.86 -16.98
N GLY A 477 20.65 -30.25 -17.17
CA GLY A 477 19.98 -31.26 -16.35
C GLY A 477 19.44 -30.71 -15.02
N PHE A 478 18.55 -31.48 -14.40
CA PHE A 478 17.83 -31.10 -13.19
C PHE A 478 18.04 -32.13 -12.08
N ASN A 479 18.34 -31.70 -10.85
CA ASN A 479 18.64 -32.61 -9.75
C ASN A 479 17.48 -33.61 -9.51
N GLU A 480 17.78 -34.90 -9.53
CA GLU A 480 16.83 -35.99 -9.34
C GLU A 480 16.05 -35.84 -8.02
N CYS A 481 16.74 -35.45 -6.93
CA CYS A 481 16.09 -35.22 -5.64
C CYS A 481 15.08 -34.05 -5.66
N LEU A 482 15.32 -33.02 -6.48
CA LEU A 482 14.38 -31.91 -6.66
C LEU A 482 13.21 -32.35 -7.53
N HIS A 483 13.46 -33.14 -8.58
CA HIS A 483 12.39 -33.77 -9.37
C HIS A 483 11.46 -34.59 -8.47
N ASP A 484 12.03 -35.49 -7.66
CA ASP A 484 11.27 -36.34 -6.74
C ASP A 484 10.45 -35.53 -5.73
N ARG A 485 11.04 -34.46 -5.16
CA ARG A 485 10.33 -33.51 -4.29
C ARG A 485 9.12 -32.90 -4.99
N TYR A 486 9.30 -32.27 -6.14
CA TYR A 486 8.22 -31.57 -6.83
C TYR A 486 7.18 -32.54 -7.39
N ALA A 487 7.59 -33.73 -7.84
CA ALA A 487 6.69 -34.79 -8.25
C ALA A 487 5.83 -35.29 -7.08
N ALA A 488 6.41 -35.47 -5.89
CA ALA A 488 5.66 -35.87 -4.70
C ALA A 488 4.66 -34.79 -4.26
N ILE A 489 5.07 -33.52 -4.24
CA ILE A 489 4.20 -32.39 -3.90
C ILE A 489 3.07 -32.25 -4.92
N ALA A 490 3.39 -32.33 -6.22
CA ALA A 490 2.39 -32.27 -7.29
C ALA A 490 1.34 -33.37 -7.14
N ARG A 491 1.75 -34.63 -6.90
CA ARG A 491 0.81 -35.73 -6.65
C ARG A 491 -0.06 -35.47 -5.42
N ARG A 492 0.50 -34.96 -4.32
CA ARG A 492 -0.25 -34.62 -3.10
C ARG A 492 -1.33 -33.55 -3.35
N LEU A 493 -1.07 -32.61 -4.26
CA LEU A 493 -2.03 -31.56 -4.66
C LEU A 493 -2.98 -31.99 -5.79
N GLY A 494 -2.93 -33.25 -6.22
CA GLY A 494 -3.78 -33.80 -7.29
C GLY A 494 -3.34 -33.41 -8.70
N CYS A 495 -2.08 -32.99 -8.87
CA CYS A 495 -1.49 -32.64 -10.16
C CYS A 495 -0.86 -33.87 -10.84
N ASP A 496 -0.82 -33.83 -12.17
CA ASP A 496 -0.21 -34.86 -13.03
C ASP A 496 1.06 -34.37 -13.74
N SER A 497 1.41 -33.10 -13.50
CA SER A 497 2.56 -32.40 -14.06
C SER A 497 3.01 -31.28 -13.14
N TYR A 498 4.24 -30.82 -13.30
CA TYR A 498 4.72 -29.59 -12.67
C TYR A 498 5.54 -28.75 -13.64
N TRP A 499 5.61 -27.45 -13.37
CA TRP A 499 6.43 -26.50 -14.10
C TRP A 499 7.39 -25.81 -13.15
N ILE A 500 8.64 -25.70 -13.56
CA ILE A 500 9.66 -24.84 -12.95
C ILE A 500 10.53 -24.34 -14.11
N ASP A 501 10.84 -23.05 -14.12
CA ASP A 501 11.65 -22.39 -15.14
C ASP A 501 12.97 -23.13 -15.40
N ALA A 502 13.68 -23.54 -14.34
CA ALA A 502 14.98 -24.22 -14.44
C ALA A 502 14.96 -25.52 -15.27
N ALA A 503 13.80 -26.17 -15.38
CA ALA A 503 13.63 -27.40 -16.13
C ALA A 503 12.66 -27.27 -17.33
N CYS A 504 12.12 -26.07 -17.58
CA CYS A 504 11.16 -25.82 -18.66
C CYS A 504 11.53 -24.65 -19.59
N ILE A 505 12.60 -23.89 -19.32
CA ILE A 505 13.05 -22.78 -20.18
C ILE A 505 14.46 -23.09 -20.73
N PRO A 506 14.56 -23.59 -21.97
CA PRO A 506 15.84 -23.90 -22.61
C PRO A 506 16.72 -22.68 -22.84
N SER A 507 18.01 -22.92 -23.10
CA SER A 507 18.99 -21.88 -23.46
C SER A 507 18.82 -21.39 -24.90
N ASP A 508 18.30 -22.22 -25.80
CA ASP A 508 18.03 -21.85 -27.20
C ASP A 508 17.12 -20.63 -27.29
N ALA A 509 17.53 -19.62 -28.09
CA ALA A 509 16.85 -18.33 -28.12
C ALA A 509 15.39 -18.40 -28.59
N GLN A 510 15.08 -19.27 -29.56
CA GLN A 510 13.73 -19.41 -30.08
C GLN A 510 12.82 -20.16 -29.09
N LEU A 511 13.31 -21.27 -28.54
CA LEU A 511 12.60 -22.04 -27.53
C LEU A 511 12.41 -21.25 -26.23
N ARG A 512 13.41 -20.47 -25.82
CA ARG A 512 13.34 -19.57 -24.67
C ARG A 512 12.27 -18.51 -24.87
N SER A 513 12.30 -17.81 -26.00
CA SER A 513 11.29 -16.80 -26.34
C SER A 513 9.88 -17.42 -26.36
N ALA A 514 9.74 -18.60 -26.96
CA ALA A 514 8.47 -19.34 -26.96
C ALA A 514 8.01 -19.75 -25.56
N ALA A 515 8.92 -20.18 -24.68
CA ALA A 515 8.61 -20.56 -23.31
C ALA A 515 8.18 -19.35 -22.46
N ILE A 516 8.90 -18.23 -22.54
CA ILE A 516 8.59 -16.99 -21.81
C ILE A 516 7.19 -16.48 -22.15
N LYS A 517 6.80 -16.52 -23.43
CA LYS A 517 5.44 -16.15 -23.87
C LYS A 517 4.32 -16.96 -23.20
N THR A 518 4.65 -18.13 -22.65
CA THR A 518 3.68 -19.01 -22.00
C THR A 518 3.65 -18.92 -20.47
N ILE A 519 4.49 -18.10 -19.83
CA ILE A 519 4.52 -17.97 -18.36
C ILE A 519 3.16 -17.56 -17.80
N ASN A 520 2.54 -16.51 -18.38
CA ASN A 520 1.21 -16.04 -17.96
C ASN A 520 0.16 -17.16 -17.94
N PRO A 521 -0.10 -17.89 -19.05
CA PRO A 521 -1.06 -18.98 -19.03
C PRO A 521 -0.63 -20.18 -18.18
N ILE A 522 0.66 -20.42 -17.92
CA ILE A 522 1.11 -21.48 -17.00
C ILE A 522 0.62 -21.18 -15.59
N PHE A 523 0.96 -20.02 -15.04
CA PHE A 523 0.57 -19.66 -13.67
C PHE A 523 -0.93 -19.46 -13.54
N ARG A 524 -1.58 -18.80 -14.52
CA ARG A 524 -3.03 -18.54 -14.50
C ARG A 524 -3.88 -19.81 -14.51
N ASN A 525 -3.44 -20.83 -15.25
CA ASN A 525 -4.22 -22.05 -15.47
C ASN A 525 -3.76 -23.23 -14.61
N SER A 526 -2.62 -23.13 -13.91
CA SER A 526 -2.14 -24.19 -13.02
C SER A 526 -3.11 -24.40 -11.85
N ARG A 527 -3.10 -25.62 -11.32
CA ARG A 527 -3.90 -26.00 -10.15
C ARG A 527 -3.54 -25.16 -8.92
N ALA A 528 -2.24 -24.95 -8.75
CA ALA A 528 -1.66 -24.23 -7.63
C ALA A 528 -0.31 -23.63 -8.02
N THR A 529 0.04 -22.54 -7.35
CA THR A 529 1.35 -21.90 -7.38
C THR A 529 2.08 -22.21 -6.09
N LEU A 530 3.23 -22.86 -6.16
CA LEU A 530 4.07 -23.20 -5.01
C LEU A 530 5.23 -22.22 -4.91
N ILE A 531 5.25 -21.43 -3.82
CA ILE A 531 6.35 -20.53 -3.48
C ILE A 531 7.44 -21.32 -2.78
N CYS A 532 8.66 -21.26 -3.33
CA CYS A 532 9.85 -21.90 -2.78
C CYS A 532 10.92 -20.86 -2.48
N ASP A 533 11.11 -20.59 -1.19
CA ASP A 533 12.12 -19.68 -0.65
C ASP A 533 12.87 -20.35 0.50
N LYS A 534 14.19 -20.18 0.54
CA LYS A 534 15.08 -20.80 1.54
C LYS A 534 14.70 -20.48 2.98
N ASP A 535 14.20 -19.27 3.29
CA ASP A 535 13.83 -18.88 4.64
C ASP A 535 12.43 -19.40 5.01
N ILE A 536 11.46 -19.33 4.07
CA ILE A 536 10.12 -19.89 4.26
C ILE A 536 10.18 -21.40 4.54
N MET A 537 11.06 -22.12 3.83
CA MET A 537 11.26 -23.57 4.00
C MET A 537 11.85 -23.97 5.36
N GLN A 538 12.21 -23.02 6.23
CA GLN A 538 12.69 -23.30 7.57
C GLN A 538 11.60 -23.20 8.63
N VAL A 539 10.46 -22.59 8.30
CA VAL A 539 9.33 -22.43 9.21
C VAL A 539 8.54 -23.74 9.27
N ASP A 540 8.33 -24.25 10.47
CA ASP A 540 7.52 -25.44 10.70
C ASP A 540 6.08 -25.02 11.04
N VAL A 541 5.16 -25.32 10.12
CA VAL A 541 3.74 -24.96 10.20
C VAL A 541 2.87 -26.13 9.75
N VAL A 542 1.74 -26.29 10.44
CA VAL A 542 0.66 -27.23 10.18
C VAL A 542 -0.66 -26.48 10.33
N VAL A 543 -1.55 -26.56 9.33
CA VAL A 543 -2.82 -25.80 9.33
C VAL A 543 -4.05 -26.71 9.43
N ALA A 544 -3.99 -27.94 8.90
CA ALA A 544 -5.16 -28.80 8.71
C ALA A 544 -5.08 -30.17 9.42
N ASP A 545 -4.16 -30.36 10.36
CA ASP A 545 -4.06 -31.60 11.16
C ASP A 545 -4.71 -31.40 12.55
N ASP A 546 -4.90 -32.49 13.31
CA ASP A 546 -5.57 -32.52 14.64
C ASP A 546 -4.97 -31.54 15.68
N THR A 547 -3.72 -31.12 15.49
CA THR A 547 -3.05 -30.08 16.27
C THR A 547 -2.49 -29.02 15.34
N PRO A 548 -3.26 -27.98 14.97
CA PRO A 548 -2.79 -26.90 14.14
C PRO A 548 -1.70 -26.09 14.86
N SER A 549 -0.84 -25.45 14.08
CA SER A 549 0.18 -24.55 14.61
C SER A 549 -0.45 -23.36 15.33
N SER A 550 0.19 -22.92 16.42
CA SER A 550 -0.20 -21.70 17.12
C SER A 550 -0.21 -20.50 16.18
N ILE A 551 -1.09 -19.52 16.44
CA ILE A 551 -1.16 -18.27 15.68
C ILE A 551 0.18 -17.55 15.60
N ALA A 552 0.94 -17.47 16.71
CA ALA A 552 2.30 -16.91 16.72
C ALA A 552 3.20 -17.53 15.64
N ARG A 553 3.07 -18.82 15.37
CA ARG A 553 3.85 -19.52 14.35
C ARG A 553 3.42 -19.17 12.92
N LEU A 554 2.13 -18.88 12.72
CA LEU A 554 1.61 -18.35 11.46
C LEU A 554 2.09 -16.90 11.24
N GLU A 555 2.15 -16.11 12.30
CA GLU A 555 2.71 -14.75 12.27
C GLU A 555 4.20 -14.76 11.91
N VAL A 556 4.97 -15.72 12.44
CA VAL A 556 6.35 -15.98 12.00
C VAL A 556 6.39 -16.27 10.51
N LEU A 557 5.55 -17.17 10.00
CA LEU A 557 5.51 -17.53 8.58
C LEU A 557 5.26 -16.31 7.67
N ILE A 558 4.29 -15.46 8.02
CA ILE A 558 3.98 -14.25 7.25
C ILE A 558 5.10 -13.21 7.38
N SER A 559 5.69 -13.04 8.55
CA SER A 559 6.81 -12.12 8.75
C SER A 559 8.01 -12.51 7.88
N VAL A 560 8.30 -13.82 7.80
CA VAL A 560 9.33 -14.37 6.91
C VAL A 560 8.96 -14.19 5.45
N LEU A 561 7.70 -14.42 5.05
CA LEU A 561 7.24 -14.21 3.67
C LEU A 561 7.43 -12.74 3.22
N LEU A 562 7.00 -11.78 4.04
CA LEU A 562 7.07 -10.35 3.71
C LEU A 562 8.53 -9.86 3.54
N LEU A 563 9.46 -10.40 4.33
CA LEU A 563 10.89 -10.09 4.30
C LEU A 563 11.74 -11.06 3.48
N SER A 564 11.10 -11.98 2.74
CA SER A 564 11.78 -13.04 2.00
C SER A 564 12.48 -12.51 0.75
N ASP A 565 13.50 -13.25 0.32
CA ASP A 565 14.17 -13.04 -0.96
C ASP A 565 13.16 -13.19 -2.12
N TRP A 566 12.20 -14.09 -2.00
CA TRP A 566 11.15 -14.26 -2.99
C TRP A 566 10.31 -12.99 -3.21
N ASN A 567 10.01 -12.21 -2.17
CA ASN A 567 9.12 -11.03 -2.30
C ASN A 567 9.79 -9.82 -2.99
N VAL A 568 11.11 -9.80 -3.12
CA VAL A 568 11.90 -8.67 -3.65
C VAL A 568 12.30 -8.80 -5.13
N ARG A 569 11.79 -9.82 -5.85
CA ARG A 569 12.18 -10.11 -7.25
C ARG A 569 11.03 -9.85 -8.23
N GLY A 570 11.38 -9.38 -9.43
CA GLY A 570 10.41 -9.02 -10.47
C GLY A 570 9.71 -10.24 -11.09
N TRP A 571 10.48 -11.31 -11.37
CA TRP A 571 9.93 -12.55 -11.92
C TRP A 571 8.93 -13.21 -10.95
N THR A 572 9.29 -13.34 -9.67
CA THR A 572 8.40 -13.93 -8.65
C THR A 572 7.13 -13.11 -8.43
N MET A 573 7.21 -11.78 -8.55
CA MET A 573 6.04 -10.90 -8.55
C MET A 573 5.08 -11.22 -9.71
N LEU A 574 5.58 -11.35 -10.94
CA LEU A 574 4.75 -11.76 -12.07
C LEU A 574 4.10 -13.12 -11.84
N GLU A 575 4.87 -14.08 -11.37
CA GLU A 575 4.43 -15.45 -11.12
C GLU A 575 3.29 -15.51 -10.11
N VAL A 576 3.39 -14.79 -8.99
CA VAL A 576 2.32 -14.76 -7.98
C VAL A 576 1.10 -13.98 -8.45
N VAL A 577 1.27 -12.83 -9.11
CA VAL A 577 0.13 -12.07 -9.63
C VAL A 577 -0.64 -12.89 -10.65
N ARG A 578 0.04 -13.71 -11.45
CA ARG A 578 -0.61 -14.62 -12.40
C ARG A 578 -1.16 -15.88 -11.75
N GLY A 579 -0.53 -16.34 -10.68
CA GLY A 579 -0.82 -17.57 -9.97
C GLY A 579 -1.66 -17.42 -8.70
N SER A 580 -2.20 -16.23 -8.42
CA SER A 580 -2.77 -15.84 -7.12
C SER A 580 -4.04 -16.61 -6.72
N ARG A 581 -4.68 -17.30 -7.67
CA ARG A 581 -5.88 -18.12 -7.43
C ARG A 581 -5.70 -19.20 -6.37
N ALA A 582 -4.50 -19.77 -6.26
CA ALA A 582 -4.22 -20.88 -5.35
C ALA A 582 -2.73 -20.93 -4.95
N VAL A 583 -2.33 -20.02 -4.07
CA VAL A 583 -0.93 -19.91 -3.60
C VAL A 583 -0.68 -20.85 -2.43
N HIS A 584 0.42 -21.59 -2.50
CA HIS A 584 0.93 -22.45 -1.44
C HIS A 584 2.37 -22.06 -1.10
N LEU A 585 2.72 -22.05 0.18
CA LEU A 585 4.07 -21.84 0.68
C LEU A 585 4.73 -23.19 0.96
N LEU A 586 5.92 -23.43 0.41
CA LEU A 586 6.70 -24.62 0.75
C LEU A 586 7.38 -24.41 2.11
N CYS A 587 6.80 -24.99 3.16
CA CYS A 587 7.31 -24.93 4.53
C CYS A 587 8.25 -26.11 4.83
N LYS A 588 8.80 -26.13 6.05
CA LYS A 588 9.73 -27.17 6.52
C LYS A 588 9.16 -28.58 6.30
N GLY A 589 10.02 -29.50 5.89
CA GLY A 589 9.65 -30.89 5.63
C GLY A 589 8.89 -31.10 4.31
N ASN A 590 9.12 -30.24 3.31
CA ASN A 590 8.45 -30.26 2.01
C ASN A 590 6.91 -30.20 2.11
N ARG A 591 6.40 -29.46 3.11
CA ARG A 591 4.97 -29.36 3.35
C ARG A 591 4.41 -28.14 2.58
N PRO A 592 3.56 -28.35 1.55
CA PRO A 592 2.84 -27.24 0.94
C PRO A 592 1.75 -26.76 1.91
N VAL A 593 1.77 -25.48 2.26
CA VAL A 593 0.78 -24.84 3.13
C VAL A 593 -0.04 -23.82 2.33
N PRO A 594 -1.38 -23.95 2.23
CA PRO A 594 -2.21 -22.99 1.50
C PRO A 594 -2.17 -21.61 2.17
N LEU A 595 -1.77 -20.58 1.42
CA LEU A 595 -1.64 -19.22 1.94
C LEU A 595 -2.98 -18.66 2.40
N ARG A 596 -4.06 -18.92 1.66
CA ARG A 596 -5.42 -18.46 2.00
C ARG A 596 -5.85 -18.90 3.41
N ASP A 597 -5.54 -20.12 3.80
CA ASP A 597 -5.95 -20.67 5.10
C ASP A 597 -5.11 -20.04 6.23
N VAL A 598 -3.82 -19.79 5.98
CA VAL A 598 -2.95 -19.03 6.90
C VAL A 598 -3.50 -17.61 7.10
N LEU A 599 -3.84 -16.91 6.01
CA LEU A 599 -4.40 -15.57 6.05
C LEU A 599 -5.75 -15.54 6.79
N ALA A 600 -6.62 -16.53 6.59
CA ALA A 600 -7.90 -16.62 7.29
C ALA A 600 -7.74 -16.84 8.80
N LEU A 601 -6.79 -17.68 9.21
CA LEU A 601 -6.48 -17.90 10.63
C LEU A 601 -5.88 -16.66 11.30
N LEU A 602 -5.01 -15.93 10.59
CA LEU A 602 -4.44 -14.67 11.04
C LEU A 602 -5.48 -13.56 11.10
N TYR A 603 -6.33 -13.46 10.09
CA TYR A 603 -7.46 -12.54 10.07
C TYR A 603 -8.34 -12.73 11.31
N LYS A 604 -8.60 -13.98 11.70
CA LYS A 604 -9.48 -14.30 12.82
C LYS A 604 -8.83 -14.13 14.20
N ASN A 605 -7.53 -14.45 14.35
CA ASN A 605 -6.92 -14.58 15.67
C ASN A 605 -5.54 -13.92 15.81
N GLY A 606 -4.93 -13.47 14.71
CA GLY A 606 -3.60 -12.88 14.68
C GLY A 606 -3.60 -11.38 14.95
N SER A 607 -2.41 -10.83 15.11
CA SER A 607 -2.21 -9.41 15.35
C SER A 607 -2.68 -8.55 14.16
N ILE A 608 -3.40 -7.47 14.45
CA ILE A 608 -4.01 -6.61 13.42
C ILE A 608 -2.95 -5.83 12.63
N ASP A 609 -1.85 -5.43 13.26
CA ASP A 609 -0.73 -4.75 12.59
C ASP A 609 -0.12 -5.61 11.45
N LEU A 610 0.05 -6.91 11.67
CA LEU A 610 0.48 -7.84 10.62
C LEU A 610 -0.55 -7.98 9.49
N CYS A 611 -1.85 -8.00 9.81
CA CYS A 611 -2.91 -7.97 8.80
C CYS A 611 -2.88 -6.68 7.99
N ALA A 612 -2.64 -5.53 8.64
CA ALA A 612 -2.54 -4.24 7.97
C ALA A 612 -1.35 -4.20 6.99
N LEU A 613 -0.20 -4.77 7.34
CA LEU A 613 0.95 -4.87 6.42
C LEU A 613 0.66 -5.68 5.15
N LEU A 614 -0.25 -6.65 5.22
CA LEU A 614 -0.63 -7.48 4.07
C LEU A 614 -1.48 -6.72 3.05
N ILE A 615 -2.15 -5.63 3.43
CA ILE A 615 -2.82 -4.73 2.49
C ILE A 615 -1.82 -4.13 1.50
N GLY A 616 -0.63 -3.76 1.96
CA GLY A 616 0.48 -3.29 1.11
C GLY A 616 1.11 -4.36 0.22
N SER A 617 0.62 -5.60 0.27
CA SER A 617 1.03 -6.72 -0.58
C SER A 617 -0.18 -7.37 -1.26
N PRO A 618 -0.94 -6.62 -2.11
CA PRO A 618 -2.18 -7.12 -2.72
C PRO A 618 -1.97 -8.37 -3.59
N GLN A 619 -0.76 -8.58 -4.11
CA GLN A 619 -0.39 -9.78 -4.87
C GLN A 619 -0.48 -11.09 -4.05
N LEU A 620 -0.49 -11.00 -2.71
CA LEU A 620 -0.62 -12.14 -1.81
C LEU A 620 -2.08 -12.44 -1.45
N MET A 621 -3.02 -11.54 -1.80
CA MET A 621 -4.44 -11.72 -1.52
C MET A 621 -5.10 -12.59 -2.58
N PRO A 622 -6.14 -13.37 -2.22
CA PRO A 622 -6.95 -14.06 -3.21
C PRO A 622 -7.52 -13.06 -4.22
N PRO A 623 -7.40 -13.31 -5.54
CA PRO A 623 -7.97 -12.43 -6.54
C PRO A 623 -9.50 -12.54 -6.49
N GLY A 624 -10.20 -11.46 -6.84
CA GLY A 624 -11.66 -11.46 -7.05
C GLY A 624 -12.12 -12.47 -8.12
N SER A 625 -13.39 -12.39 -8.50
CA SER A 625 -14.03 -13.36 -9.42
C SER A 625 -13.27 -13.55 -10.76
N LYS A 626 -12.55 -12.51 -11.21
CA LYS A 626 -11.68 -12.55 -12.40
C LYS A 626 -10.30 -12.02 -12.06
N LEU A 627 -9.27 -12.75 -12.50
CA LEU A 627 -7.90 -12.26 -12.44
C LEU A 627 -7.70 -11.15 -13.47
N ARG A 628 -7.64 -9.89 -13.01
CA ARG A 628 -7.33 -8.73 -13.85
C ARG A 628 -5.83 -8.47 -13.85
N ALA A 629 -5.30 -8.12 -15.01
CA ALA A 629 -3.92 -7.63 -15.07
C ALA A 629 -3.88 -6.18 -14.54
N PRO A 630 -2.88 -5.82 -13.72
CA PRO A 630 -2.69 -4.44 -13.30
C PRO A 630 -2.44 -3.54 -14.52
N GLY A 631 -2.88 -2.27 -14.41
CA GLY A 631 -2.50 -1.23 -15.37
C GLY A 631 -1.00 -0.96 -15.35
N ILE A 632 -0.50 -0.20 -16.33
CA ILE A 632 0.94 0.05 -16.47
C ILE A 632 1.52 0.77 -15.25
N GLU A 633 0.77 1.69 -14.65
CA GLU A 633 1.16 2.47 -13.48
C GLU A 633 1.27 1.58 -12.24
N THR A 634 0.22 0.81 -11.92
CA THR A 634 0.22 -0.14 -10.80
C THR A 634 1.30 -1.22 -10.96
N ALA A 635 1.47 -1.76 -12.19
CA ALA A 635 2.51 -2.72 -12.49
C ALA A 635 3.91 -2.14 -12.28
N SER A 636 4.11 -0.86 -12.58
CA SER A 636 5.39 -0.16 -12.33
C SER A 636 5.66 -0.02 -10.83
N VAL A 637 4.66 0.38 -10.03
CA VAL A 637 4.79 0.42 -8.56
C VAL A 637 5.12 -0.96 -7.99
N MET A 638 4.47 -2.01 -8.49
CA MET A 638 4.77 -3.39 -8.09
C MET A 638 6.21 -3.82 -8.44
N LEU A 639 6.83 -3.21 -9.46
CA LEU A 639 8.16 -3.59 -9.93
C LEU A 639 9.27 -2.60 -9.50
N SER A 640 8.92 -1.42 -8.98
CA SER A 640 9.85 -0.29 -8.79
C SER A 640 11.07 -0.60 -7.94
N ARG A 641 10.86 -1.43 -6.92
CA ARG A 641 11.89 -1.91 -6.00
C ARG A 641 12.14 -3.41 -6.13
N ARG A 642 11.59 -4.06 -7.16
CA ARG A 642 11.78 -5.50 -7.39
C ARG A 642 12.71 -5.74 -8.56
N TYR A 643 13.81 -6.41 -8.27
CA TYR A 643 14.92 -6.56 -9.20
C TYR A 643 14.74 -7.75 -10.16
N ALA A 644 15.29 -7.64 -11.37
CA ALA A 644 15.33 -8.70 -12.39
C ALA A 644 16.79 -9.03 -12.76
N SER A 645 17.19 -10.29 -12.57
CA SER A 645 18.57 -10.78 -12.69
C SER A 645 19.29 -10.48 -14.01
N ARG A 646 18.56 -10.31 -15.11
CA ARG A 646 19.13 -10.06 -16.44
C ARG A 646 18.73 -8.66 -16.92
N PRO A 647 19.67 -7.87 -17.48
CA PRO A 647 19.34 -6.58 -18.08
C PRO A 647 18.25 -6.72 -19.15
N GLY A 648 17.23 -5.86 -19.10
CA GLY A 648 16.08 -5.85 -20.02
C GLY A 648 14.94 -6.79 -19.64
N ASP A 649 15.13 -7.73 -18.69
CA ASP A 649 14.03 -8.57 -18.19
C ASP A 649 12.96 -7.72 -17.49
N ASP A 650 13.31 -6.58 -16.91
CA ASP A 650 12.40 -5.66 -16.24
C ASP A 650 11.27 -5.17 -17.17
N VAL A 651 11.58 -4.82 -18.43
CA VAL A 651 10.58 -4.41 -19.42
C VAL A 651 9.73 -5.61 -19.88
N ILE A 652 10.35 -6.78 -20.03
CA ILE A 652 9.64 -8.02 -20.37
C ILE A 652 8.62 -8.36 -19.27
N ILE A 653 9.06 -8.36 -18.01
CA ILE A 653 8.21 -8.60 -16.84
C ILE A 653 7.09 -7.56 -16.79
N TRP A 654 7.41 -6.28 -17.00
CA TRP A 654 6.44 -5.20 -16.97
C TRP A 654 5.33 -5.38 -18.00
N SER A 655 5.68 -5.72 -19.26
CA SER A 655 4.68 -6.03 -20.30
C SER A 655 3.80 -7.23 -19.94
N LEU A 656 4.41 -8.34 -19.50
CA LEU A 656 3.68 -9.54 -19.13
C LEU A 656 2.78 -9.31 -17.91
N LEU A 657 3.20 -8.45 -16.98
CA LEU A 657 2.43 -8.07 -15.79
C LEU A 657 1.24 -7.17 -16.16
N CYS A 658 1.36 -6.32 -17.19
CA CYS A 658 0.24 -5.57 -17.76
C CYS A 658 -0.78 -6.46 -18.48
N GLY A 659 -0.44 -7.73 -18.74
CA GLY A 659 -1.32 -8.68 -19.42
C GLY A 659 -1.13 -8.74 -20.93
N ASP A 660 -0.02 -8.18 -21.43
CA ASP A 660 0.30 -8.19 -22.86
C ASP A 660 0.52 -9.65 -23.32
N ASP A 661 -0.13 -10.06 -24.41
CA ASP A 661 -0.04 -11.43 -24.96
C ASP A 661 1.36 -11.75 -25.50
N GLN A 662 2.14 -10.72 -25.84
CA GLN A 662 3.52 -10.84 -26.30
C GLN A 662 4.42 -9.97 -25.42
N PRO A 663 5.52 -10.53 -24.89
CA PRO A 663 6.47 -9.75 -24.12
C PRO A 663 7.15 -8.71 -25.02
N HIS A 664 7.23 -7.47 -24.53
CA HIS A 664 7.96 -6.40 -25.19
C HIS A 664 9.43 -6.41 -24.75
N GLN A 665 10.36 -6.41 -25.71
CA GLN A 665 11.80 -6.44 -25.45
C GLN A 665 12.42 -5.04 -25.31
N SER A 666 11.67 -3.99 -25.65
CA SER A 666 12.12 -2.60 -25.54
C SER A 666 11.03 -1.71 -24.97
N PRO A 667 11.39 -0.66 -24.20
CA PRO A 667 10.42 0.25 -23.62
C PRO A 667 9.64 1.01 -24.69
N THR A 668 10.27 1.35 -25.81
CA THR A 668 9.60 1.98 -26.95
C THR A 668 8.47 1.11 -27.50
N ALA A 669 8.68 -0.21 -27.62
CA ALA A 669 7.64 -1.13 -28.08
C ALA A 669 6.47 -1.22 -27.07
N LEU A 670 6.79 -1.26 -25.78
CA LEU A 670 5.81 -1.24 -24.68
C LEU A 670 4.92 0.00 -24.79
N TRP A 671 5.49 1.21 -24.83
CA TRP A 671 4.72 2.44 -24.89
C TRP A 671 4.00 2.66 -26.23
N LYS A 672 4.55 2.13 -27.33
CA LYS A 672 3.88 2.15 -28.64
C LYS A 672 2.60 1.32 -28.65
N SER A 673 2.56 0.18 -27.96
CA SER A 673 1.33 -0.62 -27.83
C SER A 673 0.22 0.08 -27.05
N ARG A 674 0.55 1.17 -26.34
CA ARG A 674 -0.36 1.95 -25.48
C ARG A 674 -0.83 3.26 -26.15
N GLN A 675 -0.52 3.47 -27.43
CA GLN A 675 -1.04 4.63 -28.17
C GLN A 675 -2.58 4.66 -28.12
N GLY A 676 -3.16 5.84 -27.89
CA GLY A 676 -4.60 6.05 -27.75
C GLY A 676 -5.15 5.84 -26.33
N THR A 677 -4.36 5.27 -25.42
CA THR A 677 -4.73 5.08 -24.00
C THR A 677 -4.39 6.31 -23.14
N TRP A 678 -4.72 6.24 -21.85
CA TRP A 678 -4.49 7.28 -20.86
C TRP A 678 -3.46 6.83 -19.84
N VAL A 679 -2.65 7.78 -19.35
CA VAL A 679 -1.69 7.57 -18.27
C VAL A 679 -1.90 8.62 -17.19
N LYS A 680 -1.95 8.21 -15.92
CA LYS A 680 -2.07 9.15 -14.79
C LYS A 680 -0.86 10.07 -14.74
N THR A 681 -1.07 11.38 -14.63
CA THR A 681 0.02 12.38 -14.69
C THR A 681 0.96 12.27 -13.48
N GLY A 682 0.44 11.92 -12.30
CA GLY A 682 1.24 11.67 -11.09
C GLY A 682 2.23 10.51 -11.23
N PHE A 683 1.94 9.51 -12.08
CA PHE A 683 2.86 8.40 -12.34
C PHE A 683 4.12 8.83 -13.06
N LEU A 684 4.03 9.88 -13.88
CA LEU A 684 5.15 10.44 -14.63
C LEU A 684 6.10 11.27 -13.75
N MET A 685 5.74 11.56 -12.49
CA MET A 685 6.56 12.32 -11.54
C MET A 685 7.55 11.44 -10.77
N SER A 686 8.20 10.51 -11.49
CA SER A 686 9.24 9.63 -10.95
C SER A 686 10.60 9.90 -11.55
N SER A 687 11.65 9.62 -10.77
CA SER A 687 13.05 9.72 -11.16
C SER A 687 13.54 8.55 -12.02
N CYS A 688 12.64 7.69 -12.54
CA CYS A 688 12.98 6.62 -13.48
C CYS A 688 13.69 7.17 -14.73
N ASP A 689 14.59 6.39 -15.30
CA ASP A 689 15.20 6.75 -16.58
C ASP A 689 14.11 6.85 -17.67
N ARG A 690 14.29 7.80 -18.59
CA ARG A 690 13.39 8.03 -19.72
C ARG A 690 13.97 7.42 -20.99
N ILE A 691 13.13 7.19 -21.99
CA ILE A 691 13.56 6.61 -23.27
C ILE A 691 14.48 7.61 -24.00
N ALA A 692 15.79 7.34 -23.99
CA ALA A 692 16.80 8.22 -24.59
C ALA A 692 16.85 8.14 -26.13
N ASP A 693 16.72 6.93 -26.69
CA ASP A 693 16.76 6.67 -28.14
C ASP A 693 15.41 6.93 -28.83
N ALA A 694 14.60 7.84 -28.29
CA ALA A 694 13.20 7.99 -28.68
C ALA A 694 13.06 8.23 -30.20
N PRO A 695 12.33 7.37 -30.95
CA PRO A 695 11.63 7.84 -32.14
C PRO A 695 10.75 9.03 -31.72
N ARG A 696 10.63 10.07 -32.55
CA ARG A 696 9.99 11.37 -32.23
C ARG A 696 8.86 11.25 -31.18
N GLY A 697 9.11 11.71 -29.94
CA GLY A 697 8.06 12.03 -28.96
C GLY A 697 7.76 11.04 -27.81
N TYR A 698 8.73 10.22 -27.38
CA TYR A 698 8.62 9.37 -26.18
C TYR A 698 9.48 9.85 -25.00
N GLY A 699 9.99 11.09 -25.02
CA GLY A 699 10.94 11.57 -23.99
C GLY A 699 10.35 11.65 -22.58
N TRP A 700 9.03 11.73 -22.48
CA TRP A 700 8.27 11.70 -21.23
C TRP A 700 8.13 10.30 -20.61
N ALA A 701 8.29 9.24 -21.39
CA ALA A 701 7.93 7.88 -20.98
C ALA A 701 9.06 7.19 -20.19
N PRO A 702 8.76 6.57 -19.03
CA PRO A 702 9.73 5.74 -18.31
C PRO A 702 10.26 4.57 -19.16
N ALA A 703 11.58 4.41 -19.21
CA ALA A 703 12.25 3.31 -19.90
C ALA A 703 12.29 2.01 -19.09
N THR A 704 12.10 2.10 -17.78
CA THR A 704 12.12 0.99 -16.83
C THR A 704 11.13 1.31 -15.70
N PRO A 705 10.51 0.29 -15.07
CA PRO A 705 9.72 0.52 -13.87
C PRO A 705 10.59 0.84 -12.64
N GLN A 706 11.91 0.63 -12.69
CA GLN A 706 12.80 0.78 -11.54
C GLN A 706 13.45 2.16 -11.48
N VAL A 707 13.69 2.69 -10.27
CA VAL A 707 14.62 3.80 -10.07
C VAL A 707 15.99 3.20 -9.84
N LEU A 708 16.79 3.18 -10.90
CA LEU A 708 18.19 2.84 -10.82
C LEU A 708 18.89 4.07 -10.21
N GLY A 709 19.32 3.97 -8.95
CA GLY A 709 19.95 5.07 -8.21
C GLY A 709 21.21 5.67 -8.89
N PRO A 710 22.00 6.52 -8.21
CA PRO A 710 23.09 7.32 -8.82
C PRO A 710 24.24 6.53 -9.49
N TYR A 711 24.17 5.20 -9.52
CA TYR A 711 25.16 4.31 -10.11
C TYR A 711 24.88 3.91 -11.58
N THR A 712 23.92 4.53 -12.27
CA THR A 712 23.66 4.28 -13.72
C THR A 712 23.51 5.54 -14.56
N SER A 713 23.34 6.72 -13.97
CA SER A 713 23.19 7.98 -14.69
C SER A 713 24.18 9.01 -14.15
N SER A 714 24.43 10.08 -14.90
CA SER A 714 25.26 11.23 -14.55
C SER A 714 24.75 12.04 -13.35
N ARG A 715 23.99 11.42 -12.44
CA ARG A 715 23.40 12.05 -11.25
C ARG A 715 24.42 12.09 -10.13
N THR A 716 24.49 13.23 -9.46
CA THR A 716 25.25 13.38 -8.23
C THR A 716 24.70 12.42 -7.16
N SER A 717 25.58 11.91 -6.31
CA SER A 717 25.24 10.92 -5.27
C SER A 717 24.15 11.39 -4.28
N ASP A 718 23.90 12.71 -4.23
CA ASP A 718 23.07 13.37 -3.21
C ASP A 718 21.77 13.96 -3.77
N ALA A 719 21.44 13.75 -5.05
CA ALA A 719 20.18 14.26 -5.61
C ALA A 719 18.96 13.46 -5.07
N PRO A 720 17.86 14.13 -4.72
CA PRO A 720 16.64 13.47 -4.22
C PRO A 720 16.04 12.51 -5.26
N LEU A 721 15.50 11.38 -4.81
CA LEU A 721 14.99 10.31 -5.68
C LEU A 721 13.48 10.12 -5.50
N PHE A 722 12.71 10.46 -6.52
CA PHE A 722 11.28 10.23 -6.56
C PHE A 722 10.96 8.83 -7.10
N TRP A 723 10.44 7.95 -6.24
CA TRP A 723 9.98 6.61 -6.59
C TRP A 723 8.69 6.63 -7.42
N PRO A 724 8.44 5.59 -8.25
CA PRO A 724 7.23 5.48 -9.06
C PRO A 724 5.98 5.41 -8.20
N TYR A 725 5.05 6.30 -8.46
CA TYR A 725 3.72 6.33 -7.85
C TYR A 725 2.68 5.91 -8.88
N ASP A 726 1.59 5.25 -8.52
CA ASP A 726 0.59 4.80 -9.50
C ASP A 726 -0.25 5.96 -10.08
N GLY A 727 -0.07 7.18 -9.56
CA GLY A 727 -0.78 8.38 -9.99
C GLY A 727 -2.20 8.49 -9.42
N SER A 728 -2.57 7.66 -8.44
CA SER A 728 -3.91 7.70 -7.84
C SER A 728 -4.25 9.09 -7.29
N GLY A 729 -5.50 9.53 -7.50
CA GLY A 729 -5.93 10.90 -7.20
C GLY A 729 -5.47 11.97 -8.21
N THR A 730 -4.69 11.65 -9.24
CA THR A 730 -4.26 12.62 -10.27
C THR A 730 -5.01 12.46 -11.60
N ASP A 731 -5.16 13.57 -12.32
CA ASP A 731 -5.75 13.60 -13.66
C ASP A 731 -4.88 12.81 -14.66
N ALA A 732 -5.48 12.34 -15.75
CA ALA A 732 -4.81 11.52 -16.75
C ALA A 732 -4.51 12.29 -18.05
N ALA A 733 -3.37 11.99 -18.66
CA ALA A 733 -2.99 12.48 -19.97
C ALA A 733 -3.17 11.39 -21.03
N ARG A 734 -3.66 11.75 -22.21
CA ARG A 734 -3.87 10.84 -23.34
C ARG A 734 -2.60 10.71 -24.17
N ILE A 735 -2.22 9.48 -24.51
CA ILE A 735 -1.13 9.18 -25.44
C ILE A 735 -1.67 9.31 -26.88
N MET A 736 -1.15 10.26 -27.64
CA MET A 736 -1.61 10.58 -28.99
C MET A 736 -0.46 10.55 -30.00
N THR A 737 -0.82 10.53 -31.28
CA THR A 737 0.13 10.66 -32.39
C THR A 737 -0.22 11.90 -33.20
N LEU A 738 0.74 12.80 -33.36
CA LEU A 738 0.65 13.97 -34.22
C LEU A 738 1.18 13.61 -35.61
N GLY A 739 0.37 13.84 -36.64
CA GLY A 739 0.75 13.65 -38.03
C GLY A 739 1.20 14.96 -38.66
N THR A 740 2.49 15.14 -38.91
CA THR A 740 3.02 16.26 -39.70
C THR A 740 3.57 15.73 -41.02
N GLY A 741 2.73 15.61 -42.05
CA GLY A 741 3.06 15.39 -43.47
C GLY A 741 3.88 14.14 -43.83
N LYS A 742 5.12 14.00 -43.32
CA LYS A 742 6.07 12.91 -43.59
C LYS A 742 6.56 12.15 -42.35
N ALA A 743 6.20 12.58 -41.14
CA ALA A 743 6.60 11.91 -39.90
C ALA A 743 5.52 11.99 -38.82
N THR A 744 5.42 10.94 -38.02
CA THR A 744 4.53 10.83 -36.86
C THR A 744 5.33 11.04 -35.59
N THR A 745 4.84 11.93 -34.72
CA THR A 745 5.43 12.20 -33.40
C THR A 745 4.43 11.77 -32.34
N THR A 746 4.85 10.95 -31.37
CA THR A 746 3.98 10.63 -30.22
C THR A 746 3.97 11.81 -29.24
N CYS A 747 2.86 12.10 -28.59
CA CYS A 747 2.81 13.10 -27.54
C CYS A 747 1.84 12.70 -26.43
N LEU A 748 2.02 13.27 -25.24
CA LEU A 748 1.01 13.28 -24.19
C LEU A 748 0.21 14.57 -24.26
N ARG A 749 -1.12 14.46 -24.23
CA ARG A 749 -2.03 15.60 -24.11
C ARG A 749 -2.86 15.46 -22.84
N GLY A 750 -2.78 16.43 -21.94
CA GLY A 750 -3.52 16.42 -20.69
C GLY A 750 -3.58 17.78 -20.02
N LYS A 751 -4.35 17.87 -18.94
CA LYS A 751 -4.39 19.04 -18.06
C LYS A 751 -3.30 18.92 -16.99
N TRP A 752 -2.61 20.01 -16.75
CA TRP A 752 -1.52 20.09 -15.78
C TRP A 752 -1.60 21.39 -14.98
N LEU A 753 -1.03 21.39 -13.79
CA LEU A 753 -0.61 22.62 -13.14
C LEU A 753 0.70 23.06 -13.78
N ALA A 754 0.69 24.20 -14.46
CA ALA A 754 1.81 24.67 -15.24
C ALA A 754 2.27 26.07 -14.81
N HIS A 755 3.58 26.27 -14.69
CA HIS A 755 4.24 27.56 -14.47
C HIS A 755 5.26 27.78 -15.59
N VAL A 756 5.12 28.87 -16.35
CA VAL A 756 6.10 29.24 -17.38
C VAL A 756 7.23 29.96 -16.69
N TYR A 757 8.44 29.41 -16.76
CA TYR A 757 9.61 29.97 -16.10
C TYR A 757 10.00 31.31 -16.73
N SER A 758 10.29 32.30 -15.89
CA SER A 758 10.84 33.59 -16.29
C SER A 758 12.19 33.81 -15.61
N PRO A 759 13.20 34.40 -16.29
CA PRO A 759 14.45 34.81 -15.64
C PRO A 759 14.27 35.84 -14.51
N SER A 760 13.09 36.47 -14.42
CA SER A 760 12.71 37.34 -13.30
C SER A 760 12.22 36.57 -12.06
N ASP A 761 12.04 35.26 -12.15
CA ASP A 761 11.76 34.40 -11.01
C ASP A 761 13.06 34.21 -10.20
N GLU A 762 13.30 35.01 -9.15
CA GLU A 762 14.55 34.94 -8.36
C GLU A 762 14.65 33.65 -7.50
N PRO A 763 15.77 32.88 -7.57
CA PRO A 763 16.05 31.79 -6.63
C PRO A 763 16.55 32.36 -5.29
N LEU A 764 16.05 31.88 -4.14
CA LEU A 764 16.50 32.39 -2.82
C LEU A 764 17.68 31.63 -2.20
N VAL A 765 18.16 30.52 -2.77
CA VAL A 765 19.30 29.78 -2.19
C VAL A 765 20.18 29.15 -3.28
N ASP A 766 21.47 29.48 -3.25
CA ASP A 766 22.55 28.68 -3.87
C ASP A 766 22.75 27.42 -3.01
N ASP A 767 22.00 26.35 -3.27
CA ASP A 767 22.37 25.03 -2.76
C ASP A 767 23.41 24.40 -3.71
N PRO A 768 24.65 24.10 -3.24
CA PRO A 768 25.69 23.50 -4.06
C PRO A 768 25.37 22.07 -4.52
N THR A 769 24.31 21.43 -4.00
CA THR A 769 24.01 20.02 -4.24
C THR A 769 23.00 19.78 -5.38
N GLY A 770 23.44 20.01 -6.62
CA GLY A 770 22.93 19.35 -7.84
C GLY A 770 21.41 19.34 -8.17
N SER A 771 21.02 20.20 -9.12
CA SER A 771 19.89 20.10 -10.08
C SER A 771 18.46 20.33 -9.58
N SER A 772 18.23 21.47 -8.91
CA SER A 772 16.88 22.02 -8.72
C SER A 772 16.19 22.31 -10.05
N CYS A 773 14.85 22.47 -10.06
CA CYS A 773 14.11 22.83 -11.28
C CYS A 773 14.56 24.18 -11.87
N TRP A 774 14.99 25.12 -11.01
CA TRP A 774 15.54 26.43 -11.37
C TRP A 774 16.84 26.31 -12.17
N GLN A 775 17.84 25.63 -11.59
CA GLN A 775 19.14 25.40 -12.25
C GLN A 775 18.98 24.69 -13.59
N ARG A 776 18.02 23.73 -13.66
CA ARG A 776 17.72 23.03 -14.90
C ARG A 776 17.12 23.96 -15.96
N ALA A 777 16.26 24.90 -15.57
CA ALA A 777 15.65 25.87 -16.48
C ALA A 777 16.68 26.83 -17.06
N GLU A 778 17.54 27.39 -16.21
CA GLU A 778 18.63 28.29 -16.63
C GLU A 778 19.58 27.60 -17.61
N LEU A 779 19.97 26.36 -17.30
CA LEU A 779 20.79 25.56 -18.20
C LEU A 779 20.12 25.38 -19.56
N LEU A 780 18.85 25.04 -19.61
CA LEU A 780 18.12 24.83 -20.86
C LEU A 780 18.00 26.11 -21.70
N LEU A 781 17.77 27.26 -21.08
CA LEU A 781 17.73 28.55 -21.78
C LEU A 781 19.12 29.03 -22.23
N SER A 782 20.19 28.58 -21.58
CA SER A 782 21.57 28.89 -21.99
C SER A 782 22.04 28.07 -23.21
N LEU A 783 21.39 26.93 -23.48
CA LEU A 783 21.70 26.10 -24.63
C LEU A 783 21.11 26.70 -25.92
N GLU A 784 21.88 26.72 -27.00
CA GLU A 784 21.39 27.11 -28.32
C GLU A 784 20.29 26.14 -28.78
N GLY A 785 19.02 26.52 -28.62
CA GLY A 785 17.89 25.75 -29.15
C GLY A 785 16.56 25.85 -28.41
N TYR A 786 16.52 26.26 -27.13
CA TYR A 786 15.26 26.42 -26.40
C TYR A 786 14.94 27.89 -26.14
N ALA A 787 13.70 28.29 -26.43
CA ALA A 787 13.21 29.64 -26.22
C ALA A 787 12.52 29.79 -24.86
N ARG A 788 11.82 28.76 -24.39
CA ARG A 788 11.04 28.79 -23.14
C ARG A 788 11.14 27.49 -22.37
N VAL A 789 10.94 27.59 -21.06
CA VAL A 789 10.90 26.46 -20.11
C VAL A 789 9.59 26.48 -19.34
N LEU A 790 9.04 25.29 -19.10
CA LEU A 790 7.78 25.06 -18.41
C LEU A 790 8.00 24.11 -17.24
N PHE A 791 7.48 24.49 -16.08
CA PHE A 791 7.37 23.63 -14.91
C PHE A 791 5.98 23.03 -14.85
N LEU A 792 5.90 21.71 -14.73
CA LEU A 792 4.66 20.95 -14.70
C LEU A 792 4.52 20.18 -13.40
N ARG A 793 3.28 20.17 -12.88
CA ARG A 793 2.84 19.38 -11.74
C ARG A 793 1.52 18.67 -12.06
N PRO A 794 1.28 17.48 -11.47
CA PRO A 794 0.01 16.79 -11.66
C PRO A 794 -1.14 17.64 -11.12
N LEU A 795 -2.27 17.63 -11.83
CA LEU A 795 -3.53 18.12 -11.29
C LEU A 795 -4.17 16.98 -10.49
N PHE A 796 -4.61 17.24 -9.26
CA PHE A 796 -5.40 16.26 -8.53
C PHE A 796 -6.87 16.36 -8.93
N VAL A 797 -7.56 15.22 -9.01
CA VAL A 797 -9.00 15.18 -9.22
C VAL A 797 -9.66 15.57 -7.89
N GLU A 798 -10.57 16.55 -7.91
CA GLU A 798 -11.41 16.85 -6.75
C GLU A 798 -12.12 15.56 -6.32
N SER A 799 -11.75 15.08 -5.14
CA SER A 799 -12.47 13.99 -4.50
C SER A 799 -13.77 14.59 -3.95
N VAL A 800 -14.87 14.32 -4.67
CA VAL A 800 -16.24 14.66 -4.26
C VAL A 800 -16.52 14.15 -2.84
N GLU A 801 -15.90 13.03 -2.45
CA GLU A 801 -16.05 12.38 -1.15
C GLU A 801 -15.25 13.05 -0.02
N SER A 802 -14.21 13.82 -0.32
CA SER A 802 -13.39 14.50 0.72
C SER A 802 -13.57 16.01 0.78
N GLY A 803 -14.47 16.58 -0.05
CA GLY A 803 -14.71 18.03 -0.12
C GLY A 803 -13.46 18.86 -0.41
N TRP A 804 -12.45 18.24 -1.02
CA TRP A 804 -11.11 18.79 -1.15
C TRP A 804 -10.96 19.41 -2.53
N THR A 805 -10.91 20.74 -2.56
CA THR A 805 -10.22 21.45 -3.64
C THR A 805 -8.73 21.46 -3.28
N PRO A 806 -7.84 20.85 -4.08
CA PRO A 806 -6.42 21.16 -3.97
C PRO A 806 -6.29 22.67 -4.04
N GLU A 807 -5.73 23.29 -3.01
CA GLU A 807 -5.16 24.61 -3.25
C GLU A 807 -4.19 24.45 -4.43
N LEU A 808 -4.26 25.31 -5.44
CA LEU A 808 -3.34 25.29 -6.58
C LEU A 808 -1.86 25.36 -6.11
N SER A 809 -1.64 25.80 -4.86
CA SER A 809 -0.37 25.87 -4.12
C SER A 809 0.04 24.59 -3.38
N ALA A 810 -0.84 23.61 -3.13
CA ALA A 810 -0.50 22.43 -2.34
C ALA A 810 0.56 21.58 -3.07
N PRO A 811 1.71 21.24 -2.46
CA PRO A 811 2.77 20.45 -3.09
C PRO A 811 2.32 19.01 -3.38
N PHE A 812 2.85 18.41 -4.45
CA PHE A 812 2.59 17.02 -4.82
C PHE A 812 3.74 16.20 -4.28
N THR A 813 3.47 15.35 -3.29
CA THR A 813 4.42 14.37 -2.80
C THR A 813 3.72 13.03 -2.78
N ALA A 814 4.19 12.10 -3.61
CA ALA A 814 3.69 10.74 -3.55
C ALA A 814 4.01 10.11 -2.19
N ALA A 815 3.13 9.27 -1.65
CA ALA A 815 3.30 8.63 -0.35
C ALA A 815 4.65 7.90 -0.21
N GLN A 816 5.19 7.36 -1.31
CA GLN A 816 6.47 6.63 -1.35
C GLN A 816 7.71 7.53 -1.22
N ASN A 817 7.53 8.86 -1.30
CA ASN A 817 8.60 9.87 -1.31
C ASN A 817 8.48 10.83 -0.12
N GLN A 818 7.73 10.46 0.93
CA GLN A 818 7.54 11.30 2.12
C GLN A 818 8.85 11.54 2.91
N ASP A 819 9.84 10.66 2.77
CA ASP A 819 11.16 10.79 3.40
C ASP A 819 12.01 11.93 2.81
N GLU A 820 11.67 12.47 1.64
CA GLU A 820 12.41 13.54 0.96
C GLU A 820 12.10 14.94 1.57
N GLY A 821 11.37 15.00 2.69
CA GLY A 821 11.13 16.23 3.45
C GLY A 821 10.25 17.25 2.73
N GLU A 822 10.66 18.53 2.74
CA GLU A 822 9.98 19.63 2.03
C GLU A 822 10.15 19.60 0.51
N LEU A 823 10.84 18.60 -0.04
CA LEU A 823 11.14 18.53 -1.47
C LEU A 823 9.93 18.01 -2.27
N VAL A 824 9.67 18.70 -3.39
CA VAL A 824 8.51 18.48 -4.26
C VAL A 824 8.99 18.14 -5.67
N ALA A 825 8.41 17.11 -6.27
CA ALA A 825 8.71 16.73 -7.64
C ALA A 825 8.08 17.71 -8.64
N VAL A 826 8.89 18.23 -9.57
CA VAL A 826 8.46 19.11 -10.66
C VAL A 826 9.05 18.61 -11.97
N ALA A 827 8.19 18.37 -12.97
CA ALA A 827 8.65 18.07 -14.32
C ALA A 827 9.09 19.35 -15.03
N VAL A 828 10.27 19.33 -15.63
CA VAL A 828 10.80 20.43 -16.44
C VAL A 828 10.66 20.06 -17.89
N CYS A 829 9.99 20.92 -18.66
CA CYS A 829 9.83 20.81 -20.10
C CYS A 829 10.39 22.05 -20.79
N ALA A 830 10.77 21.94 -22.07
CA ALA A 830 11.27 23.08 -22.85
C ALA A 830 10.75 23.05 -24.28
N THR A 831 10.64 24.22 -24.91
CA THR A 831 10.23 24.35 -26.31
C THR A 831 11.17 25.29 -27.06
N ASN A 832 11.40 24.99 -28.33
CA ASN A 832 12.09 25.88 -29.27
C ASN A 832 11.13 26.87 -29.94
N GLU A 833 9.82 26.69 -29.74
CA GLU A 833 8.79 27.54 -30.30
C GLU A 833 8.67 28.82 -29.47
N ASP A 834 8.87 29.96 -30.12
CA ASP A 834 8.74 31.29 -29.51
C ASP A 834 7.42 31.94 -29.95
N HIS A 835 6.30 31.36 -29.51
CA HIS A 835 4.96 31.92 -29.76
C HIS A 835 4.60 33.06 -28.80
N ALA A 836 5.59 33.80 -28.30
CA ALA A 836 5.40 34.96 -27.41
C ALA A 836 4.50 36.07 -28.01
N GLN A 837 4.13 36.01 -29.29
CA GLN A 837 3.34 37.04 -29.99
C GLN A 837 1.84 36.75 -30.15
N HIS A 838 1.28 35.64 -29.61
CA HIS A 838 -0.16 35.34 -29.72
C HIS A 838 -0.92 35.22 -28.41
N VAL A 839 -0.29 35.63 -27.30
CA VAL A 839 -0.99 35.76 -26.02
C VAL A 839 -0.79 37.18 -25.50
N ASP A 840 -1.34 38.15 -26.24
CA ASP A 840 -1.64 39.46 -25.66
C ASP A 840 -3.04 39.92 -26.06
N MET A 841 -3.67 40.60 -25.12
CA MET A 841 -5.11 40.76 -24.90
C MET A 841 -5.86 41.42 -26.06
N ALA A 842 -6.86 40.72 -26.62
CA ALA A 842 -7.97 41.35 -27.31
C ALA A 842 -9.20 40.42 -27.25
N TYR A 843 -10.26 40.85 -26.57
CA TYR A 843 -11.59 40.21 -26.47
C TYR A 843 -11.71 38.98 -25.53
N PRO A 844 -11.85 39.20 -24.21
CA PRO A 844 -12.07 38.15 -23.20
C PRO A 844 -13.41 37.40 -23.33
N GLU A 845 -14.37 37.93 -24.09
CA GLU A 845 -15.77 37.44 -24.09
C GLU A 845 -16.10 36.54 -25.30
N GLU A 846 -15.22 36.45 -26.30
CA GLU A 846 -15.48 35.70 -27.53
C GLU A 846 -14.69 34.38 -27.65
N TYR A 847 -13.86 34.05 -26.64
CA TYR A 847 -13.19 32.75 -26.50
C TYR A 847 -13.67 32.01 -25.25
N THR A 848 -14.62 31.09 -25.40
CA THR A 848 -15.10 30.20 -24.32
C THR A 848 -14.16 29.02 -24.02
N GLY A 849 -12.85 29.19 -24.24
CA GLY A 849 -11.81 28.18 -23.96
C GLY A 849 -10.53 28.80 -23.41
N LEU A 850 -10.60 29.48 -22.27
CA LEU A 850 -9.43 30.07 -21.62
C LEU A 850 -8.42 28.97 -21.17
N TYR A 851 -7.14 29.15 -21.55
CA TYR A 851 -5.93 28.53 -20.96
C TYR A 851 -5.31 27.26 -21.58
N GLU A 852 -5.17 27.17 -22.91
CA GLU A 852 -4.34 26.15 -23.54
C GLU A 852 -2.93 26.70 -23.87
N LEU A 853 -1.85 25.97 -23.54
CA LEU A 853 -0.51 26.16 -24.14
C LEU A 853 -0.42 25.46 -25.51
N GLU A 854 -1.54 24.91 -25.99
CA GLU A 854 -1.68 24.41 -27.35
C GLU A 854 -1.72 25.60 -28.33
N PRO A 855 -0.99 25.54 -29.46
CA PRO A 855 -0.54 24.33 -30.15
C PRO A 855 0.87 23.81 -29.80
N GLU A 856 1.54 24.40 -28.80
CA GLU A 856 2.98 24.19 -28.60
C GLU A 856 3.36 22.76 -28.24
N CYS A 857 4.52 22.29 -28.71
CA CYS A 857 5.08 20.99 -28.33
C CYS A 857 6.22 21.16 -27.32
N TRP A 858 6.01 20.68 -26.09
CA TRP A 858 6.97 20.81 -25.00
C TRP A 858 7.78 19.53 -24.81
N GLU A 859 9.09 19.58 -25.00
CA GLU A 859 9.98 18.44 -24.79
C GLU A 859 10.20 18.17 -23.31
N TRP A 860 9.98 16.94 -22.85
CA TRP A 860 10.24 16.53 -21.47
C TRP A 860 11.74 16.46 -21.18
N LYS A 861 12.23 17.23 -20.19
CA LYS A 861 13.67 17.32 -19.84
C LYS A 861 14.05 16.67 -18.53
N GLY A 862 13.08 16.12 -17.79
CA GLY A 862 13.29 15.35 -16.57
C GLY A 862 12.37 15.80 -15.44
N VAL A 863 12.45 15.05 -14.33
CA VAL A 863 11.85 15.43 -13.05
C VAL A 863 12.96 15.97 -12.17
N CYS A 864 12.76 17.18 -11.65
CA CYS A 864 13.66 17.88 -10.74
C CYS A 864 12.92 18.15 -9.42
N TRP A 865 13.63 18.70 -8.44
CA TRP A 865 13.07 19.07 -7.15
C TRP A 865 12.94 20.59 -6.98
N CYS A 866 11.99 21.01 -6.16
CA CYS A 866 11.93 22.34 -5.52
C CYS A 866 11.43 22.19 -4.08
N THR A 867 11.47 23.25 -3.26
CA THR A 867 10.90 23.18 -1.90
C THR A 867 9.40 23.47 -1.90
N SER A 868 8.66 22.97 -0.91
CA SER A 868 7.24 23.29 -0.72
C SER A 868 7.01 24.78 -0.50
N ALA A 869 7.96 25.47 0.14
CA ALA A 869 7.93 26.92 0.30
C ALA A 869 8.03 27.65 -1.05
N ASP A 870 8.88 27.17 -1.98
CA ASP A 870 8.98 27.74 -3.33
C ASP A 870 7.65 27.61 -4.09
N VAL A 871 6.98 26.46 -3.96
CA VAL A 871 5.68 26.21 -4.58
C VAL A 871 4.61 27.15 -4.02
N ALA A 872 4.53 27.28 -2.69
CA ALA A 872 3.49 28.06 -2.04
C ALA A 872 3.64 29.57 -2.24
N SER A 873 4.88 30.07 -2.30
CA SER A 873 5.15 31.52 -2.27
C SER A 873 5.64 32.13 -3.58
N ARG A 874 6.20 31.33 -4.52
CA ARG A 874 6.91 31.85 -5.70
C ARG A 874 6.37 31.34 -7.03
N LEU A 875 6.14 30.04 -7.14
CA LEU A 875 5.67 29.43 -8.38
C LEU A 875 4.15 29.64 -8.54
N ARG A 876 3.76 30.38 -9.58
CA ARG A 876 2.35 30.68 -9.86
C ARG A 876 1.76 29.66 -10.82
N PHE A 877 1.62 28.43 -10.33
CA PHE A 877 1.00 27.36 -11.09
C PHE A 877 -0.45 27.70 -11.46
N LYS A 878 -0.81 27.45 -12.72
CA LYS A 878 -2.18 27.56 -13.20
C LYS A 878 -2.56 26.30 -13.98
N THR A 879 -3.82 25.92 -13.93
CA THR A 879 -4.32 24.80 -14.74
C THR A 879 -4.21 25.14 -16.23
N ARG A 880 -3.51 24.29 -17.01
CA ARG A 880 -3.28 24.45 -18.44
C ARG A 880 -3.42 23.13 -19.18
N GLN A 881 -3.95 23.18 -20.39
CA GLN A 881 -3.85 22.08 -21.35
C GLN A 881 -2.47 22.12 -22.03
N VAL A 882 -1.73 21.01 -22.01
CA VAL A 882 -0.33 20.94 -22.52
C VAL A 882 -0.11 19.70 -23.38
N ARG A 883 0.68 19.85 -24.45
CA ARG A 883 1.21 18.73 -25.26
C ARG A 883 2.69 18.52 -24.96
N ILE A 884 3.05 17.31 -24.55
CA ILE A 884 4.41 16.93 -24.16
C ILE A 884 4.97 15.90 -25.14
N VAL A 885 6.23 16.07 -25.57
CA VAL A 885 6.97 15.15 -26.46
C VAL A 885 8.22 14.58 -25.78
#